data_AF-A0A7V4SPF9-F1
#
_entry.id   AF-A0A7V4SPF9-F1
#
_cell.length_a   1.000
_cell.length_b   1.000
_cell.length_c   1.000
_cell.angle_alpha   90.00
_cell.angle_beta   90.00
_cell.angle_gamma   90.00
#
_symmetry.space_group_name_H-M   'P 1'
#
loop_
_entity.id
_entity.type
_entity.pdbx_description
1 polymer ?
#
loop_
_entity_poly.entity_id
_entity_poly.type
_entity_poly.pdbx_seq_one_letter_code
_entity_poly.pdbx_strand_id
1 'polypeptide(L)'
;MNDRPDPDELLERIQSDEVRSRCGRLKIFFGYAPGVGKTYAMLEAARARRSEGVDVVAGWVETHGRRETEALLEGLERLPPRVLSYKGRELEEFDLEAALDRRPALILLDELAHTNAPGSRHAKRWQDARELLSAGIGVYTTLNVQHLESLHGVVAQVTGVSISERVPDTAFEEADEVELVDLTADDLILRLKEGKVYFPHLAERALENFFRPGNLIALREMALRKTADRVDVQMERYRKDHAVSEPWPAKERILVCLGASPYGQHLVRSARSLAARLRADWIGLYVETPSHDRMLPADREQLQRTLRLVEQLGGKAVTLPAENTVEEILSFARSRNVTKILLGKPPRAGWWRFSRDRLVDDLIRGSEGMDVYIMGGTAHERLERLRRFRRPERQTWRPYLKASAVVALSAVASGLLSPFVEPTNLAMVFLLGVILVATRLGVGPSVLASVLSVALFDFVFVPPHLTFRVSDSQYLITFAVMLVVALLTSNLAARVRREARRAREAQQRSEAMAELTIDLARARDARAVAEVAVRHLSDRYGLPSAVFLPGSDPPLETVSSDEASFAYRASELAVAKWVLQRGLPAGQDTDTLPGSEALYLPLKASGEVLGVLAARLPQDRGEEPTEIRHRLEAAANQAALSLERALLAERARKSQMDAESERLRSDLLSSLSHDFRTPLASIVGASSSIADGNLDPEEVRELAQSVYDESLRLSRFVANLLDMTRLQAGSMSLNREPQPVEEVVGAALDRVRTRLEGREIKLDLPESLPMVSIDARLVEHLFINLLENVVRHAPSGPVEIRATASEGWVTVTVADRGPGLPTGEESHVFEKFFRASGHAEGAGLGLAICRAVAEAHGGTIRGINRPGGGAAFVVTLPVAGPPELLLGHPGAPP
;
A
#
# COMPACT_ATOMS: atom_id res chain seq x y z
N MET A 1 -44.28 -16.78 9.62
CA MET A 1 -44.35 -15.88 10.80
C MET A 1 -43.16 -16.16 11.69
N ASN A 2 -42.14 -15.33 11.57
CA ASN A 2 -41.14 -14.98 12.59
C ASN A 2 -40.26 -13.91 11.94
N ASP A 3 -40.86 -12.74 11.75
CA ASP A 3 -40.18 -11.54 11.23
C ASP A 3 -39.90 -10.65 12.45
N ARG A 4 -39.16 -11.19 13.42
CA ARG A 4 -38.69 -10.43 14.58
C ARG A 4 -37.32 -9.86 14.19
N PRO A 5 -37.17 -8.53 14.09
CA PRO A 5 -35.86 -7.92 13.85
C PRO A 5 -34.87 -8.32 14.93
N ASP A 6 -33.59 -8.39 14.56
CA ASP A 6 -32.51 -8.78 15.45
C ASP A 6 -32.43 -7.80 16.66
N PRO A 7 -32.49 -8.29 17.91
CA PRO A 7 -32.39 -7.44 19.09
C PRO A 7 -31.11 -6.61 19.13
N ASP A 8 -30.00 -7.13 18.59
CA ASP A 8 -28.71 -6.43 18.59
C ASP A 8 -28.73 -5.27 17.58
N GLU A 9 -29.31 -5.47 16.39
CA GLU A 9 -29.54 -4.38 15.42
C GLU A 9 -30.47 -3.28 15.97
N LEU A 10 -31.48 -3.67 16.75
CA LEU A 10 -32.38 -2.72 17.43
C LEU A 10 -31.68 -1.92 18.53
N LEU A 11 -30.77 -2.54 19.29
CA LEU A 11 -30.02 -1.87 20.34
C LEU A 11 -28.99 -0.88 19.75
N GLU A 12 -28.23 -1.30 18.73
CA GLU A 12 -27.32 -0.41 18.00
C GLU A 12 -28.05 0.79 17.39
N ARG A 13 -29.27 0.57 16.87
CA ARG A 13 -30.14 1.62 16.35
C ARG A 13 -30.55 2.63 17.43
N ILE A 14 -31.04 2.16 18.58
CA ILE A 14 -31.45 3.06 19.67
C ILE A 14 -30.27 3.89 20.18
N GLN A 15 -29.09 3.28 20.30
CA GLN A 15 -27.88 3.98 20.74
C GLN A 15 -27.42 5.03 19.72
N SER A 16 -27.47 4.71 18.43
CA SER A 16 -27.10 5.66 17.37
C SER A 16 -28.10 6.82 17.25
N ASP A 17 -29.40 6.56 17.40
CA ASP A 17 -30.45 7.58 17.43
C ASP A 17 -30.31 8.50 18.66
N GLU A 18 -30.01 7.96 19.84
CA GLU A 18 -29.75 8.75 21.06
C GLU A 18 -28.54 9.68 20.89
N VAL A 19 -27.41 9.17 20.39
CA VAL A 19 -26.21 9.97 20.14
C VAL A 19 -26.52 11.09 19.14
N ARG A 20 -27.27 10.79 18.08
CA ARG A 20 -27.60 11.76 17.03
C ARG A 20 -28.60 12.83 17.49
N SER A 21 -29.51 12.50 18.41
CA SER A 21 -30.43 13.47 19.03
C SER A 21 -29.72 14.50 19.91
N ARG A 22 -28.55 14.16 20.45
CA ARG A 22 -27.71 15.03 21.30
C ARG A 22 -26.78 15.92 20.49
N CYS A 23 -26.50 15.58 19.23
CA CYS A 23 -25.68 16.37 18.32
C CYS A 23 -26.53 17.41 17.57
N GLY A 24 -25.93 18.56 17.28
CA GLY A 24 -26.48 19.56 16.37
C GLY A 24 -26.56 19.03 14.94
N ARG A 25 -27.38 19.67 14.10
CA ARG A 25 -27.54 19.29 12.68
C ARG A 25 -26.61 20.09 11.78
N LEU A 26 -25.99 19.40 10.82
CA LEU A 26 -25.11 20.02 9.82
C LEU A 26 -25.83 20.16 8.47
N LYS A 27 -25.93 21.38 7.96
CA LYS A 27 -26.38 21.67 6.59
C LYS A 27 -25.26 22.31 5.78
N ILE A 28 -24.92 21.72 4.63
CA ILE A 28 -23.89 22.21 3.72
C ILE A 28 -24.54 22.78 2.46
N PHE A 29 -24.26 24.05 2.16
CA PHE A 29 -24.57 24.67 0.87
C PHE A 29 -23.41 24.40 -0.08
N PHE A 30 -23.61 23.43 -0.97
CA PHE A 30 -22.57 22.88 -1.82
C PHE A 30 -22.63 23.49 -3.23
N GLY A 31 -21.50 23.85 -3.80
CA GLY A 31 -21.44 24.41 -5.15
C GLY A 31 -20.24 23.93 -5.94
N TYR A 32 -20.33 24.02 -7.26
CA TYR A 32 -19.26 23.58 -8.15
C TYR A 32 -18.15 24.63 -8.35
N ALA A 33 -18.41 25.90 -8.00
CA ALA A 33 -17.47 27.00 -8.16
C ALA A 33 -17.73 28.15 -7.17
N PRO A 34 -16.73 29.02 -6.94
CA PRO A 34 -16.96 30.34 -6.33
C PRO A 34 -17.94 31.17 -7.16
N GLY A 35 -18.80 31.96 -6.50
CA GLY A 35 -19.73 32.86 -7.18
C GLY A 35 -21.10 32.29 -7.55
N VAL A 36 -21.34 30.98 -7.39
CA VAL A 36 -22.65 30.36 -7.67
C VAL A 36 -23.76 30.77 -6.68
N GLY A 37 -23.41 31.45 -5.58
CA GLY A 37 -24.38 31.98 -4.61
C GLY A 37 -24.50 31.22 -3.29
N LYS A 38 -23.56 30.33 -2.94
CA LYS A 38 -23.62 29.51 -1.70
C LYS A 38 -23.87 30.31 -0.42
N THR A 39 -23.08 31.36 -0.17
CA THR A 39 -23.23 32.23 1.01
C THR A 39 -24.57 32.96 1.01
N TYR A 40 -25.06 33.36 -0.16
CA TYR A 40 -26.38 34.00 -0.30
C TYR A 40 -27.50 33.03 0.07
N ALA A 41 -27.49 31.82 -0.49
CA ALA A 41 -28.46 30.76 -0.18
C ALA A 41 -28.42 30.36 1.31
N MET A 42 -27.21 30.28 1.88
CA MET A 42 -27.03 30.02 3.31
C MET A 42 -27.69 31.09 4.18
N LEU A 43 -27.49 32.37 3.85
CA LEU A 43 -28.09 33.48 4.58
C LEU A 43 -29.61 33.57 4.39
N GLU A 44 -30.11 33.29 3.20
CA GLU A 44 -31.54 33.21 2.93
C GLU A 44 -32.21 32.12 3.78
N ALA A 45 -31.62 30.92 3.82
CA ALA A 45 -32.07 29.83 4.68
C ALA A 45 -31.98 30.19 6.17
N ALA A 46 -30.92 30.90 6.58
CA ALA A 46 -30.75 31.37 7.95
C ALA A 46 -31.84 32.38 8.37
N ARG A 47 -32.22 33.30 7.48
CA ARG A 47 -33.32 34.25 7.74
C ARG A 47 -34.67 33.55 7.84
N ALA A 48 -34.91 32.54 7.01
CA ALA A 48 -36.11 31.71 7.11
C ALA A 48 -36.21 31.06 8.50
N ARG A 49 -35.13 30.41 8.97
CA ARG A 49 -35.07 29.83 10.32
C ARG A 49 -35.29 30.84 11.44
N ARG A 50 -34.74 32.04 11.30
CA ARG A 50 -34.98 33.10 12.27
C ARG A 50 -36.43 33.59 12.27
N SER A 51 -37.06 33.67 11.10
CA SER A 51 -38.49 34.03 11.01
C SER A 51 -39.40 32.98 11.64
N GLU A 52 -38.95 31.72 11.71
CA GLU A 52 -39.58 30.62 12.45
C GLU A 52 -39.32 30.69 13.97
N GLY A 53 -38.54 31.67 14.45
CA GLY A 53 -38.22 31.85 15.87
C GLY A 53 -37.00 31.06 16.36
N VAL A 54 -36.19 30.48 15.48
CA VAL A 54 -34.93 29.81 15.84
C VAL A 54 -33.87 30.86 16.24
N ASP A 55 -33.10 30.58 17.30
CA ASP A 55 -31.95 31.40 17.71
C ASP A 55 -30.78 31.20 16.73
N VAL A 56 -30.60 32.15 15.81
CA VAL A 56 -29.60 32.11 14.74
C VAL A 56 -28.53 33.18 14.97
N VAL A 57 -27.27 32.75 15.03
CA VAL A 57 -26.11 33.63 15.19
C VAL A 57 -25.18 33.49 13.98
N ALA A 58 -24.72 34.62 13.44
CA ALA A 58 -23.68 34.65 12.43
C ALA A 58 -22.32 34.55 13.13
N GLY A 59 -21.68 33.39 13.06
CA GLY A 59 -20.35 33.15 13.63
C GLY A 59 -19.26 33.73 12.76
N TRP A 60 -19.15 33.23 11.53
CA TRP A 60 -18.26 33.76 10.51
C TRP A 60 -18.95 33.72 9.16
N VAL A 61 -19.08 34.88 8.51
CA VAL A 61 -19.70 34.98 7.18
C VAL A 61 -18.91 35.95 6.33
N GLU A 62 -18.36 35.45 5.23
CA GLU A 62 -17.52 36.24 4.34
C GLU A 62 -18.34 36.74 3.13
N THR A 63 -18.66 38.04 3.15
CA THR A 63 -19.51 38.66 2.12
C THR A 63 -18.73 39.11 0.90
N HIS A 64 -17.40 39.20 0.96
CA HIS A 64 -16.53 39.72 -0.08
C HIS A 64 -16.96 41.13 -0.58
N GLY A 65 -17.57 41.95 0.28
CA GLY A 65 -18.03 43.31 -0.05
C GLY A 65 -19.30 43.38 -0.93
N ARG A 66 -20.07 42.28 -1.01
CA ARG A 66 -21.27 42.20 -1.84
C ARG A 66 -22.48 42.79 -1.11
N ARG A 67 -22.94 43.97 -1.53
CA ARG A 67 -24.09 44.70 -0.95
C ARG A 67 -25.35 43.86 -0.77
N GLU A 68 -25.71 43.03 -1.75
CA GLU A 68 -26.90 42.16 -1.68
C GLU A 68 -26.77 41.09 -0.58
N THR A 69 -25.57 40.53 -0.40
CA THR A 69 -25.28 39.52 0.63
C THR A 69 -25.17 40.18 2.02
N GLU A 70 -24.56 41.36 2.09
CA GLU A 70 -24.46 42.15 3.33
C GLU A 70 -25.84 42.54 3.88
N ALA A 71 -26.79 42.90 3.00
CA ALA A 71 -28.16 43.20 3.39
C ALA A 71 -28.89 42.00 4.03
N LEU A 72 -28.50 40.75 3.70
CA LEU A 72 -29.06 39.56 4.35
C LEU A 72 -28.51 39.32 5.75
N LEU A 73 -27.30 39.83 6.04
CA LEU A 73 -26.73 39.81 7.38
C LEU A 73 -27.29 40.91 8.29
N GLU A 74 -27.98 41.91 7.73
CA GLU A 74 -28.59 42.97 8.54
C GLU A 74 -29.65 42.41 9.48
N GLY A 75 -29.50 42.76 10.75
CA GLY A 75 -30.36 42.32 11.84
C GLY A 75 -29.98 40.98 12.45
N LEU A 76 -29.13 40.14 11.84
CA LEU A 76 -28.64 38.90 12.49
C LEU A 76 -27.62 39.25 13.59
N GLU A 77 -27.68 38.56 14.73
CA GLU A 77 -26.65 38.67 15.78
C GLU A 77 -25.32 38.16 15.21
N ARG A 78 -24.23 38.91 15.40
CA ARG A 78 -22.89 38.56 14.90
C ARG A 78 -21.94 38.37 16.07
N LEU A 79 -21.19 37.27 16.06
CA LEU A 79 -20.10 37.09 17.00
C LEU A 79 -18.92 37.99 16.61
N PRO A 80 -18.27 38.67 17.58
CA PRO A 80 -17.07 39.43 17.30
C PRO A 80 -15.93 38.48 16.86
N PRO A 81 -15.15 38.84 15.84
CA PRO A 81 -14.02 38.02 15.41
C PRO A 81 -12.90 38.06 16.45
N ARG A 82 -12.18 36.94 16.60
CA ARG A 82 -10.99 36.84 17.44
C ARG A 82 -9.79 37.37 16.66
N VAL A 83 -9.11 38.38 17.19
CA VAL A 83 -7.91 38.96 16.57
C VAL A 83 -6.67 38.23 17.07
N LEU A 84 -5.90 37.65 16.16
CA LEU A 84 -4.66 36.92 16.43
C LEU A 84 -3.48 37.61 15.74
N SER A 85 -2.38 37.83 16.48
CA SER A 85 -1.16 38.43 15.92
C SER A 85 -0.23 37.33 15.39
N TYR A 86 0.05 37.34 14.08
CA TYR A 86 0.96 36.40 13.44
C TYR A 86 1.89 37.11 12.47
N LYS A 87 3.22 36.98 12.67
CA LYS A 87 4.28 37.62 11.87
C LYS A 87 4.10 39.14 11.69
N GLY A 88 3.62 39.83 12.73
CA GLY A 88 3.41 41.29 12.71
C GLY A 88 2.18 41.75 11.93
N ARG A 89 1.28 40.83 11.54
CA ARG A 89 -0.05 41.14 10.99
C ARG A 89 -1.12 40.67 11.97
N GLU A 90 -2.18 41.47 12.12
CA GLU A 90 -3.40 41.08 12.82
C GLU A 90 -4.29 40.30 11.85
N LEU A 91 -4.67 39.09 12.24
CA LEU A 91 -5.58 38.22 11.50
C LEU A 91 -6.88 38.09 12.30
N GLU A 92 -8.01 38.35 11.65
CA GLU A 92 -9.34 38.09 12.22
C GLU A 92 -9.74 36.64 11.92
N GLU A 93 -10.24 35.92 12.92
CA GLU A 93 -10.67 34.53 12.78
C GLU A 93 -11.95 34.27 13.61
N PHE A 94 -12.66 33.18 13.28
CA PHE A 94 -13.83 32.74 14.02
C PHE A 94 -13.50 32.42 15.50
N ASP A 95 -14.28 32.98 16.43
CA ASP A 95 -14.17 32.70 17.86
C ASP A 95 -15.04 31.50 18.26
N LEU A 96 -14.44 30.31 18.24
CA LEU A 96 -15.10 29.07 18.65
C LEU A 96 -15.49 29.07 20.13
N GLU A 97 -14.70 29.67 21.02
CA GLU A 97 -14.97 29.68 22.47
C GLU A 97 -16.21 30.55 22.75
N ALA A 98 -16.26 31.74 22.17
CA ALA A 98 -17.43 32.61 22.29
C ALA A 98 -18.71 31.95 21.74
N ALA A 99 -18.60 31.18 20.65
CA ALA A 99 -19.72 30.43 20.10
C ALA A 99 -20.22 29.31 21.04
N LEU A 100 -19.30 28.56 21.65
CA LEU A 100 -19.62 27.49 22.60
C LEU A 100 -20.21 28.03 23.91
N ASP A 101 -19.78 29.21 24.35
CA ASP A 101 -20.33 29.89 25.54
C ASP A 101 -21.72 30.47 25.26
N ARG A 102 -21.94 31.03 24.06
CA ARG A 102 -23.23 31.61 23.65
C ARG A 102 -24.33 30.56 23.41
N ARG A 103 -23.95 29.34 23.01
CA ARG A 103 -24.84 28.20 22.72
C ARG A 103 -26.09 28.56 21.87
N PRO A 104 -25.93 29.12 20.67
CA PRO A 104 -27.08 29.36 19.79
C PRO A 104 -27.70 28.04 19.32
N ALA A 105 -28.97 28.07 18.91
CA ALA A 105 -29.60 26.90 18.29
C ALA A 105 -29.00 26.60 16.90
N LEU A 106 -28.63 27.65 16.17
CA LEU A 106 -28.00 27.58 14.85
C LEU A 106 -26.90 28.64 14.71
N ILE A 107 -25.74 28.23 14.22
CA ILE A 107 -24.63 29.12 13.88
C ILE A 107 -24.26 29.04 12.40
N LEU A 108 -23.98 30.20 11.80
CA LEU A 108 -23.50 30.31 10.42
C LEU A 108 -21.98 30.34 10.42
N LEU A 109 -21.36 29.41 9.70
CA LEU A 109 -19.92 29.25 9.61
C LEU A 109 -19.52 29.03 8.15
N ASP A 110 -19.21 30.12 7.45
CA ASP A 110 -18.88 30.08 6.03
C ASP A 110 -17.49 29.46 5.77
N GLU A 111 -17.27 28.98 4.54
CA GLU A 111 -16.02 28.40 4.04
C GLU A 111 -15.48 27.24 4.89
N LEU A 112 -16.17 26.10 4.88
CA LEU A 112 -15.81 24.90 5.67
C LEU A 112 -14.37 24.41 5.45
N ALA A 113 -13.79 24.70 4.27
CA ALA A 113 -12.45 24.30 3.87
C ALA A 113 -11.31 25.19 4.40
N HIS A 114 -11.66 26.32 5.02
CA HIS A 114 -10.72 27.32 5.49
C HIS A 114 -9.67 26.74 6.45
N THR A 115 -8.47 27.29 6.35
CA THR A 115 -7.36 26.98 7.26
C THR A 115 -7.29 28.05 8.34
N ASN A 116 -7.57 27.69 9.58
CA ASN A 116 -7.62 28.65 10.66
C ASN A 116 -6.24 29.28 10.92
N ALA A 117 -6.23 30.52 11.39
CA ALA A 117 -5.01 31.23 11.74
C ALA A 117 -4.15 30.46 12.78
N PRO A 118 -2.81 30.46 12.66
CA PRO A 118 -1.93 29.82 13.64
C PRO A 118 -2.14 30.39 15.04
N GLY A 119 -2.42 29.52 16.03
CA GLY A 119 -2.82 29.90 17.39
C GLY A 119 -4.30 29.67 17.70
N SER A 120 -5.11 29.33 16.68
CA SER A 120 -6.48 28.82 16.85
C SER A 120 -6.49 27.41 17.43
N ARG A 121 -7.59 27.04 18.10
CA ARG A 121 -7.74 25.73 18.77
C ARG A 121 -7.63 24.55 17.80
N HIS A 122 -8.27 24.65 16.65
CA HIS A 122 -8.18 23.67 15.58
C HIS A 122 -7.50 24.26 14.35
N ALA A 123 -6.84 23.40 13.56
CA ALA A 123 -6.13 23.83 12.36
C ALA A 123 -7.07 24.11 11.17
N LYS A 124 -8.26 23.50 11.17
CA LYS A 124 -9.23 23.57 10.07
C LYS A 124 -10.63 23.88 10.58
N ARG A 125 -11.37 24.71 9.84
CA ARG A 125 -12.71 25.16 10.21
C ARG A 125 -13.74 24.03 10.29
N TRP A 126 -13.60 22.96 9.49
CA TRP A 126 -14.46 21.78 9.62
C TRP A 126 -14.34 21.07 10.97
N GLN A 127 -13.21 21.22 11.67
CA GLN A 127 -13.02 20.69 13.03
C GLN A 127 -13.78 21.53 14.06
N ASP A 128 -13.79 22.87 13.89
CA ASP A 128 -14.61 23.77 14.70
C ASP A 128 -16.11 23.46 14.52
N ALA A 129 -16.54 23.27 13.27
CA ALA A 129 -17.91 22.86 12.96
C ALA A 129 -18.30 21.55 13.67
N ARG A 130 -17.40 20.56 13.66
CA ARG A 130 -17.63 19.27 14.34
C ARG A 130 -17.72 19.42 15.86
N GLU A 131 -16.93 20.29 16.47
CA GLU A 131 -17.03 20.57 17.91
C GLU A 131 -18.36 21.25 18.26
N LEU A 132 -18.80 22.23 17.46
CA LEU A 132 -20.11 22.88 17.62
C LEU A 132 -21.26 21.87 17.54
N LEU A 133 -21.23 20.97 16.55
CA LEU A 133 -22.22 19.91 16.40
C LEU A 133 -22.22 18.97 17.61
N SER A 134 -21.05 18.61 18.13
CA SER A 134 -20.95 17.77 19.34
C SER A 134 -21.50 18.44 20.61
N ALA A 135 -21.51 19.78 20.64
CA ALA A 135 -22.10 20.58 21.71
C ALA A 135 -23.62 20.78 21.55
N GLY A 136 -24.25 20.20 20.52
CA GLY A 136 -25.68 20.32 20.24
C GLY A 136 -26.07 21.55 19.41
N ILE A 137 -25.10 22.32 18.91
CA ILE A 137 -25.34 23.55 18.12
C ILE A 137 -25.45 23.16 16.63
N GLY A 138 -26.56 23.54 15.97
CA GLY A 138 -26.69 23.35 14.52
C GLY A 138 -25.74 24.24 13.74
N VAL A 139 -25.19 23.76 12.62
CA VAL A 139 -24.22 24.50 11.80
C VAL A 139 -24.70 24.57 10.35
N TYR A 140 -24.82 25.79 9.81
CA TYR A 140 -24.97 26.03 8.38
C TYR A 140 -23.62 26.52 7.82
N THR A 141 -23.15 25.88 6.75
CA THR A 141 -21.82 26.16 6.17
C THR A 141 -21.83 26.06 4.66
N THR A 142 -20.79 26.58 4.00
CA THR A 142 -20.62 26.46 2.55
C THR A 142 -19.38 25.66 2.18
N LEU A 143 -19.46 24.94 1.05
CA LEU A 143 -18.35 24.14 0.53
C LEU A 143 -18.36 24.14 -1.00
N ASN A 144 -17.17 24.14 -1.62
CA ASN A 144 -17.03 23.91 -3.05
C ASN A 144 -16.50 22.51 -3.36
N VAL A 145 -16.87 21.97 -4.52
CA VAL A 145 -16.40 20.67 -5.02
C VAL A 145 -14.87 20.54 -5.05
N GLN A 146 -14.16 21.64 -5.31
CA GLN A 146 -12.69 21.68 -5.38
C GLN A 146 -11.97 21.40 -4.05
N HIS A 147 -12.66 21.56 -2.92
CA HIS A 147 -12.06 21.41 -1.60
C HIS A 147 -12.22 19.98 -1.05
N LEU A 148 -12.98 19.11 -1.73
CA LEU A 148 -13.09 17.70 -1.35
C LEU A 148 -11.79 16.96 -1.71
N GLU A 149 -11.21 16.26 -0.73
CA GLU A 149 -9.94 15.55 -0.90
C GLU A 149 -9.97 14.58 -2.09
N SER A 150 -11.04 13.78 -2.23
CA SER A 150 -11.16 12.80 -3.33
C SER A 150 -11.25 13.41 -4.72
N LEU A 151 -11.70 14.66 -4.84
CA LEU A 151 -11.90 15.34 -6.12
C LEU A 151 -10.79 16.35 -6.43
N HIS A 152 -9.96 16.68 -5.44
CA HIS A 152 -8.91 17.69 -5.56
C HIS A 152 -8.00 17.48 -6.79
N GLY A 153 -7.46 16.26 -6.96
CA GLY A 153 -6.55 15.96 -8.08
C GLY A 153 -7.24 16.04 -9.45
N VAL A 154 -8.50 15.58 -9.54
CA VAL A 154 -9.28 15.63 -10.78
C VAL A 154 -9.63 17.07 -11.14
N VAL A 155 -10.01 17.88 -10.15
CA VAL A 155 -10.32 19.30 -10.33
C VAL A 155 -9.07 20.09 -10.74
N ALA A 156 -7.91 19.79 -10.17
CA ALA A 156 -6.64 20.41 -10.56
C ALA A 156 -6.27 20.08 -12.02
N GLN A 157 -6.53 18.86 -12.48
CA GLN A 157 -6.30 18.45 -13.86
C GLN A 157 -7.22 19.17 -14.85
N VAL A 158 -8.47 19.41 -14.47
CA VAL A 158 -9.45 20.12 -15.31
C VAL A 158 -9.19 21.63 -15.33
N THR A 159 -8.94 22.23 -14.18
CA THR A 159 -8.86 23.70 -14.04
C THR A 159 -7.46 24.26 -14.25
N GLY A 160 -6.42 23.43 -14.13
CA GLY A 160 -5.01 23.85 -14.16
C GLY A 160 -4.55 24.61 -12.91
N VAL A 161 -5.39 24.71 -11.88
CA VAL A 161 -5.12 25.46 -10.64
C VAL A 161 -5.13 24.49 -9.46
N SER A 162 -4.09 24.52 -8.63
CA SER A 162 -4.04 23.78 -7.36
C SER A 162 -4.47 24.68 -6.20
N ILE A 163 -5.35 24.15 -5.34
CA ILE A 163 -5.88 24.83 -4.15
C ILE A 163 -5.39 24.09 -2.90
N SER A 164 -4.76 24.78 -1.96
CA SER A 164 -4.17 24.16 -0.76
C SER A 164 -5.21 23.78 0.31
N GLU A 165 -6.35 24.46 0.32
CA GLU A 165 -7.46 24.24 1.25
C GLU A 165 -8.28 23.00 0.89
N ARG A 166 -8.40 22.09 1.88
CA ARG A 166 -8.95 20.75 1.70
C ARG A 166 -9.78 20.32 2.91
N VAL A 167 -10.80 19.51 2.63
CA VAL A 167 -11.73 18.90 3.56
C VAL A 167 -11.82 17.40 3.26
N PRO A 168 -11.68 16.53 4.28
CA PRO A 168 -11.91 15.09 4.10
C PRO A 168 -13.34 14.81 3.63
N ASP A 169 -13.51 13.84 2.74
CA ASP A 169 -14.83 13.41 2.26
C ASP A 169 -15.79 13.03 3.41
N THR A 170 -15.26 12.50 4.50
CA THR A 170 -16.04 12.14 5.70
C THR A 170 -16.78 13.33 6.29
N ALA A 171 -16.20 14.54 6.30
CA ALA A 171 -16.85 15.73 6.82
C ALA A 171 -18.03 16.18 5.94
N PHE A 172 -18.00 15.87 4.65
CA PHE A 172 -19.13 16.09 3.73
C PHE A 172 -20.20 15.00 3.89
N GLU A 173 -19.80 13.75 4.07
CA GLU A 173 -20.70 12.60 4.25
C GLU A 173 -21.43 12.62 5.61
N GLU A 174 -20.83 13.22 6.63
CA GLU A 174 -21.41 13.44 7.96
C GLU A 174 -22.56 14.47 7.95
N ALA A 175 -22.70 15.30 6.90
CA ALA A 175 -23.75 16.30 6.83
C ALA A 175 -25.16 15.69 6.80
N ASP A 176 -26.09 16.25 7.59
CA ASP A 176 -27.48 15.80 7.62
C ASP A 176 -28.23 16.21 6.34
N GLU A 177 -27.91 17.40 5.81
CA GLU A 177 -28.51 17.96 4.61
C GLU A 177 -27.43 18.62 3.73
N VAL A 178 -27.49 18.35 2.43
CA VAL A 178 -26.63 19.02 1.43
C VAL A 178 -27.53 19.67 0.41
N GLU A 179 -27.48 20.99 0.33
CA GLU A 179 -28.23 21.77 -0.65
C GLU A 179 -27.28 22.16 -1.79
N LEU A 180 -27.55 21.65 -2.99
CA LEU A 180 -26.77 22.00 -4.17
C LEU A 180 -27.21 23.37 -4.70
N VAL A 181 -26.32 24.35 -4.60
CA VAL A 181 -26.50 25.67 -5.19
C VAL A 181 -25.94 25.65 -6.59
N ASP A 182 -26.84 25.45 -7.56
CA ASP A 182 -26.51 25.29 -8.96
C ASP A 182 -26.89 26.52 -9.78
N LEU A 183 -25.96 26.97 -10.61
CA LEU A 183 -26.14 28.03 -11.59
C LEU A 183 -25.65 27.49 -12.94
N THR A 184 -26.15 27.99 -14.08
CA THR A 184 -25.58 27.57 -15.36
C THR A 184 -24.18 28.18 -15.54
N ALA A 185 -23.32 27.53 -16.33
CA ALA A 185 -21.99 28.05 -16.61
C ALA A 185 -22.04 29.45 -17.25
N ASP A 186 -23.00 29.68 -18.15
CA ASP A 186 -23.21 30.96 -18.82
C ASP A 186 -23.66 32.04 -17.86
N ASP A 187 -24.59 31.74 -16.95
CA ASP A 187 -25.04 32.67 -15.92
C ASP A 187 -23.91 33.02 -14.94
N LEU A 188 -23.05 32.05 -14.61
CA LEU A 188 -21.91 32.29 -13.71
C LEU A 188 -20.89 33.22 -14.37
N ILE A 189 -20.60 33.00 -15.65
CA ILE A 189 -19.73 33.87 -16.45
C ILE A 189 -20.34 35.26 -16.58
N LEU A 190 -21.67 35.37 -16.77
CA LEU A 190 -22.36 36.65 -16.81
C LEU A 190 -22.24 37.40 -15.48
N ARG A 191 -22.48 36.73 -14.34
CA ARG A 191 -22.30 37.33 -13.00
C ARG A 191 -20.86 37.77 -12.76
N LEU A 192 -19.87 37.03 -13.26
CA LEU A 192 -18.47 37.43 -13.18
C LEU A 192 -18.18 38.70 -14.01
N LYS A 193 -18.71 38.78 -15.23
CA LYS A 193 -18.59 39.98 -16.11
C LYS A 193 -19.27 41.21 -15.52
N GLU A 194 -20.38 41.01 -14.80
CA GLU A 194 -21.09 42.07 -14.09
C GLU A 194 -20.40 42.49 -12.77
N GLY A 195 -19.25 41.90 -12.42
CA GLY A 195 -18.50 42.23 -11.21
C GLY A 195 -19.11 41.66 -9.91
N LYS A 196 -20.04 40.71 -10.00
CA LYS A 196 -20.76 40.14 -8.85
C LYS A 196 -19.98 38.99 -8.17
N VAL A 197 -18.88 38.52 -8.76
CA VAL A 197 -18.08 37.37 -8.25
C VAL A 197 -16.69 37.77 -7.74
N TYR A 198 -15.98 38.68 -8.44
CA TYR A 198 -14.65 39.21 -8.06
C TYR A 198 -14.52 40.71 -8.35
N PHE A 199 -13.55 41.38 -7.71
CA PHE A 199 -13.17 42.76 -8.07
C PHE A 199 -12.70 42.83 -9.54
N PRO A 200 -13.00 43.92 -10.28
CA PRO A 200 -12.81 43.99 -11.74
C PRO A 200 -11.40 43.67 -12.25
N HIS A 201 -10.36 43.95 -11.45
CA HIS A 201 -8.96 43.76 -11.83
C HIS A 201 -8.45 42.31 -11.74
N LEU A 202 -9.18 41.40 -11.08
CA LEU A 202 -8.85 39.96 -10.96
C LEU A 202 -9.68 39.07 -11.92
N ALA A 203 -10.74 39.62 -12.53
CA ALA A 203 -11.69 38.87 -13.35
C ALA A 203 -11.09 38.37 -14.68
N GLU A 204 -10.23 39.16 -15.35
CA GLU A 204 -9.66 38.80 -16.66
C GLU A 204 -8.74 37.58 -16.59
N ARG A 205 -7.84 37.49 -15.59
CA ARG A 205 -6.97 36.32 -15.38
C ARG A 205 -7.72 35.08 -14.90
N ALA A 206 -8.83 35.26 -14.17
CA ALA A 206 -9.66 34.16 -13.69
C ALA A 206 -10.48 33.51 -14.82
N LEU A 207 -10.91 34.31 -15.81
CA LEU A 207 -11.58 33.86 -17.03
C LEU A 207 -10.68 33.00 -17.93
N GLU A 208 -9.39 33.32 -17.97
CA GLU A 208 -8.43 32.59 -18.82
C GLU A 208 -8.12 31.17 -18.33
N ASN A 209 -8.38 30.80 -17.07
CA ASN A 209 -8.07 29.47 -16.54
C ASN A 209 -9.28 28.78 -15.88
N PHE A 210 -9.72 29.24 -14.71
CA PHE A 210 -10.70 28.54 -13.89
C PHE A 210 -12.13 28.64 -14.45
N PHE A 211 -12.55 29.82 -14.93
CA PHE A 211 -13.92 30.09 -15.38
C PHE A 211 -14.18 29.82 -16.87
N ARG A 212 -13.43 28.89 -17.49
CA ARG A 212 -13.72 28.45 -18.86
C ARG A 212 -15.01 27.62 -18.89
N PRO A 213 -15.88 27.76 -19.92
CA PRO A 213 -17.14 27.02 -20.00
C PRO A 213 -16.98 25.50 -19.84
N GLY A 214 -15.98 24.90 -20.48
CA GLY A 214 -15.70 23.47 -20.36
C GLY A 214 -15.33 23.04 -18.93
N ASN A 215 -14.53 23.85 -18.23
CA ASN A 215 -14.14 23.58 -16.85
C ASN A 215 -15.35 23.67 -15.92
N LEU A 216 -16.19 24.70 -16.08
CA LEU A 216 -17.41 24.87 -15.28
C LEU A 216 -18.42 23.74 -15.51
N ILE A 217 -18.59 23.25 -16.74
CA ILE A 217 -19.45 22.10 -17.04
C ILE A 217 -18.94 20.85 -16.32
N ALA A 218 -17.63 20.58 -16.38
CA ALA A 218 -17.03 19.43 -15.71
C ALA A 218 -17.15 19.52 -14.19
N LEU A 219 -16.89 20.69 -13.60
CA LEU A 219 -17.06 20.90 -12.15
C LEU A 219 -18.53 20.74 -11.73
N ARG A 220 -19.46 21.25 -12.54
CA ARG A 220 -20.92 21.11 -12.30
C ARG A 220 -21.34 19.65 -12.35
N GLU A 221 -20.85 18.87 -13.32
CA GLU A 221 -21.09 17.43 -13.38
C GLU A 221 -20.56 16.71 -12.13
N MET A 222 -19.34 17.04 -11.69
CA MET A 222 -18.76 16.45 -10.49
C MET A 222 -19.58 16.78 -9.23
N ALA A 223 -20.03 18.04 -9.09
CA ALA A 223 -20.84 18.46 -7.96
C ALA A 223 -22.22 17.77 -7.95
N LEU A 224 -22.89 17.69 -9.10
CA LEU A 224 -24.16 16.96 -9.25
C LEU A 224 -24.00 15.49 -8.89
N ARG A 225 -22.95 14.84 -9.38
CA ARG A 225 -22.66 13.44 -9.07
C ARG A 225 -22.42 13.22 -7.58
N LYS A 226 -21.58 14.05 -6.95
CA LYS A 226 -21.28 13.92 -5.51
C LYS A 226 -22.51 14.17 -4.65
N THR A 227 -23.40 15.06 -5.08
CA THR A 227 -24.70 15.28 -4.43
C THR A 227 -25.62 14.06 -4.60
N ALA A 228 -25.68 13.47 -5.79
CA ALA A 228 -26.45 12.25 -6.05
C ALA A 228 -25.95 11.07 -5.19
N ASP A 229 -24.63 10.87 -5.12
CA ASP A 229 -24.02 9.85 -4.25
C ASP A 229 -24.43 10.04 -2.77
N ARG A 230 -24.56 11.29 -2.32
CA ARG A 230 -25.03 11.60 -0.95
C ARG A 230 -26.51 11.28 -0.75
N VAL A 231 -27.36 11.57 -1.73
CA VAL A 231 -28.80 11.24 -1.70
C VAL A 231 -28.98 9.72 -1.61
N ASP A 232 -28.17 8.94 -2.32
CA ASP A 232 -28.19 7.47 -2.25
C ASP A 232 -27.89 6.97 -0.82
N VAL A 233 -26.85 7.49 -0.17
CA VAL A 233 -26.51 7.16 1.23
C VAL A 233 -27.63 7.56 2.20
N GLN A 234 -28.27 8.71 1.96
CA GLN A 234 -29.43 9.17 2.73
C GLN A 234 -30.63 8.21 2.58
N MET A 235 -30.89 7.73 1.38
CA MET A 235 -31.94 6.76 1.09
C MET A 235 -31.65 5.40 1.72
N GLU A 236 -30.40 4.93 1.67
CA GLU A 236 -29.98 3.70 2.35
C GLU A 236 -30.18 3.79 3.87
N ARG A 237 -29.82 4.92 4.50
CA ARG A 237 -30.08 5.17 5.92
C ARG A 237 -31.58 5.19 6.22
N TYR A 238 -32.36 5.96 5.46
CA TYR A 238 -33.82 6.01 5.63
C TYR A 238 -34.47 4.62 5.57
N ARG A 239 -34.01 3.74 4.64
CA ARG A 239 -34.49 2.37 4.54
C ARG A 239 -34.14 1.51 5.75
N LYS A 240 -32.91 1.60 6.26
CA LYS A 240 -32.50 0.91 7.49
C LYS A 240 -33.33 1.38 8.69
N ASP A 241 -33.56 2.68 8.79
CA ASP A 241 -34.33 3.28 9.89
C ASP A 241 -35.83 2.92 9.81
N HIS A 242 -36.39 2.73 8.61
CA HIS A 242 -37.82 2.44 8.43
C HIS A 242 -38.12 0.96 8.14
N ALA A 243 -37.14 0.06 8.24
CA ALA A 243 -37.28 -1.37 8.00
C ALA A 243 -37.99 -1.72 6.67
N VAL A 244 -37.72 -0.94 5.62
CA VAL A 244 -38.34 -1.14 4.29
C VAL A 244 -37.57 -2.23 3.54
N SER A 245 -38.12 -3.44 3.55
CA SER A 245 -37.55 -4.65 2.94
C SER A 245 -37.66 -4.70 1.41
N GLU A 246 -38.48 -3.84 0.80
CA GLU A 246 -38.62 -3.77 -0.66
C GLU A 246 -37.45 -3.02 -1.33
N PRO A 247 -36.86 -3.56 -2.42
CA PRO A 247 -35.82 -2.86 -3.19
C PRO A 247 -36.36 -1.56 -3.80
N TRP A 248 -35.82 -0.41 -3.42
CA TRP A 248 -36.16 0.87 -4.05
C TRP A 248 -35.37 1.04 -5.35
N PRO A 249 -36.02 1.25 -6.51
CA PRO A 249 -35.35 1.26 -7.82
C PRO A 249 -34.71 2.62 -8.12
N ALA A 250 -33.68 3.01 -7.37
CA ALA A 250 -32.89 4.21 -7.70
C ALA A 250 -31.86 3.93 -8.83
N LYS A 251 -31.36 2.69 -8.92
CA LYS A 251 -30.40 2.25 -9.95
C LYS A 251 -30.72 0.81 -10.40
N GLU A 252 -30.88 0.61 -11.70
CA GLU A 252 -31.10 -0.72 -12.29
C GLU A 252 -29.86 -1.61 -12.06
N ARG A 253 -30.09 -2.87 -11.64
CA ARG A 253 -29.02 -3.86 -11.44
C ARG A 253 -29.45 -5.25 -11.91
N ILE A 254 -28.58 -5.86 -12.71
CA ILE A 254 -28.88 -7.09 -13.43
C ILE A 254 -28.11 -8.27 -12.83
N LEU A 255 -28.79 -9.35 -12.49
CA LEU A 255 -28.20 -10.62 -12.10
C LEU A 255 -28.35 -11.64 -13.23
N VAL A 256 -27.28 -12.34 -13.58
CA VAL A 256 -27.27 -13.36 -14.62
C VAL A 256 -26.96 -14.70 -13.96
N CYS A 257 -27.92 -15.60 -13.93
CA CYS A 257 -27.74 -16.92 -13.35
C CYS A 257 -27.08 -17.85 -14.36
N LEU A 258 -25.84 -18.22 -14.08
CA LEU A 258 -25.00 -19.06 -14.93
C LEU A 258 -25.09 -20.52 -14.49
N GLY A 259 -24.87 -21.42 -15.44
CA GLY A 259 -24.76 -22.85 -15.19
C GLY A 259 -23.92 -23.53 -16.26
N ALA A 260 -23.61 -24.80 -16.07
CA ALA A 260 -22.87 -25.65 -17.02
C ALA A 260 -23.71 -25.95 -18.27
N SER A 261 -24.01 -24.91 -19.02
CA SER A 261 -24.85 -24.91 -20.20
C SER A 261 -24.07 -24.31 -21.37
N PRO A 262 -24.15 -24.91 -22.56
CA PRO A 262 -23.53 -24.33 -23.76
C PRO A 262 -24.11 -22.94 -24.08
N TYR A 263 -25.34 -22.65 -23.60
CA TYR A 263 -26.01 -21.35 -23.78
C TYR A 263 -25.44 -20.23 -22.90
N GLY A 264 -24.50 -20.53 -21.99
CA GLY A 264 -23.97 -19.57 -21.01
C GLY A 264 -23.33 -18.34 -21.64
N GLN A 265 -22.53 -18.50 -22.70
CA GLN A 265 -21.87 -17.37 -23.36
C GLN A 265 -22.86 -16.42 -24.04
N HIS A 266 -23.91 -16.97 -24.68
CA HIS A 266 -24.96 -16.16 -25.30
C HIS A 266 -25.77 -15.37 -24.25
N LEU A 267 -26.07 -16.01 -23.11
CA LEU A 267 -26.73 -15.37 -21.98
C LEU A 267 -25.91 -14.19 -21.45
N VAL A 268 -24.60 -14.39 -21.27
CA VAL A 268 -23.66 -13.36 -20.82
C VAL A 268 -23.59 -12.17 -21.80
N ARG A 269 -23.48 -12.42 -23.12
CA ARG A 269 -23.47 -11.35 -24.12
C ARG A 269 -24.79 -10.58 -24.16
N SER A 270 -25.91 -11.29 -24.02
CA SER A 270 -27.23 -10.68 -23.96
C SER A 270 -27.40 -9.81 -22.72
N ALA A 271 -26.92 -10.30 -21.57
CA ALA A 271 -26.92 -9.54 -20.32
C ALA A 271 -26.07 -8.28 -20.41
N ARG A 272 -24.87 -8.36 -21.01
CA ARG A 272 -24.03 -7.17 -21.26
C ARG A 272 -24.74 -6.13 -22.12
N SER A 273 -25.44 -6.57 -23.16
CA SER A 273 -26.22 -5.68 -24.04
C SER A 273 -27.36 -4.99 -23.28
N LEU A 274 -28.09 -5.74 -22.45
CA LEU A 274 -29.16 -5.18 -21.61
C LEU A 274 -28.59 -4.19 -20.57
N ALA A 275 -27.50 -4.57 -19.90
CA ALA A 275 -26.79 -3.71 -18.94
C ALA A 275 -26.31 -2.40 -19.58
N ALA A 276 -25.78 -2.45 -20.81
CA ALA A 276 -25.36 -1.26 -21.55
C ALA A 276 -26.53 -0.30 -21.81
N ARG A 277 -27.68 -0.83 -22.23
CA ARG A 277 -28.88 -0.05 -22.56
C ARG A 277 -29.48 0.61 -21.31
N LEU A 278 -29.51 -0.12 -20.21
CA LEU A 278 -30.05 0.36 -18.93
C LEU A 278 -29.03 1.16 -18.11
N ARG A 279 -27.78 1.27 -18.57
CA ARG A 279 -26.64 1.81 -17.80
C ARG A 279 -26.55 1.19 -16.39
N ALA A 280 -26.84 -0.11 -16.33
CA ALA A 280 -26.98 -0.88 -15.10
C ALA A 280 -25.69 -1.64 -14.76
N ASP A 281 -25.43 -1.79 -13.46
CA ASP A 281 -24.42 -2.74 -12.99
C ASP A 281 -24.92 -4.17 -13.24
N TRP A 282 -24.02 -5.11 -13.54
CA TRP A 282 -24.43 -6.49 -13.78
C TRP A 282 -23.48 -7.52 -13.16
N ILE A 283 -24.06 -8.63 -12.72
CA ILE A 283 -23.38 -9.68 -11.96
C ILE A 283 -23.68 -11.04 -12.60
N GLY A 284 -22.66 -11.84 -12.87
CA GLY A 284 -22.80 -13.24 -13.23
C GLY A 284 -22.69 -14.12 -11.99
N LEU A 285 -23.75 -14.85 -11.64
CA LEU A 285 -23.80 -15.70 -10.46
C LEU A 285 -23.85 -17.17 -10.85
N TYR A 286 -22.93 -17.96 -10.30
CA TYR A 286 -22.99 -19.42 -10.32
C TYR A 286 -23.24 -19.95 -8.90
N VAL A 287 -24.18 -20.87 -8.75
CA VAL A 287 -24.41 -21.55 -7.46
C VAL A 287 -23.86 -22.98 -7.52
N GLU A 288 -22.84 -23.23 -6.72
CA GLU A 288 -22.20 -24.54 -6.54
C GLU A 288 -23.08 -25.43 -5.67
N THR A 289 -23.73 -26.41 -6.32
CA THR A 289 -24.51 -27.45 -5.64
C THR A 289 -23.65 -28.72 -5.45
N PRO A 290 -24.05 -29.66 -4.58
CA PRO A 290 -23.37 -30.96 -4.43
C PRO A 290 -23.25 -31.79 -5.73
N SER A 291 -23.99 -31.40 -6.78
CA SER A 291 -23.93 -32.00 -8.12
C SER A 291 -22.76 -31.48 -8.96
N HIS A 292 -22.11 -30.37 -8.57
CA HIS A 292 -20.93 -29.81 -9.24
C HIS A 292 -19.77 -30.82 -9.30
N ASP A 293 -19.58 -31.60 -8.23
CA ASP A 293 -18.55 -32.66 -8.15
C ASP A 293 -18.78 -33.81 -9.15
N ARG A 294 -19.99 -33.95 -9.70
CA ARG A 294 -20.34 -34.97 -10.69
C ARG A 294 -20.35 -34.43 -12.12
N MET A 295 -20.08 -33.14 -12.32
CA MET A 295 -19.99 -32.57 -13.66
C MET A 295 -18.81 -33.17 -14.43
N LEU A 296 -19.01 -33.40 -15.72
CA LEU A 296 -17.94 -33.79 -16.62
C LEU A 296 -16.88 -32.67 -16.64
N PRO A 297 -15.58 -33.00 -16.76
CA PRO A 297 -14.52 -31.98 -16.74
C PRO A 297 -14.73 -30.89 -17.81
N ALA A 298 -15.12 -31.28 -19.02
CA ALA A 298 -15.45 -30.35 -20.11
C ALA A 298 -16.62 -29.37 -19.79
N ASP A 299 -17.58 -29.80 -18.97
CA ASP A 299 -18.71 -28.94 -18.57
C ASP A 299 -18.27 -27.91 -17.50
N ARG A 300 -17.31 -28.27 -16.63
CA ARG A 300 -16.68 -27.34 -15.68
C ARG A 300 -15.82 -26.31 -16.39
N GLU A 301 -15.02 -26.76 -17.35
CA GLU A 301 -14.19 -25.88 -18.17
C GLU A 301 -15.04 -24.84 -18.90
N GLN A 302 -16.15 -25.28 -19.52
CA GLN A 302 -17.08 -24.37 -20.21
C GLN A 302 -17.73 -23.35 -19.27
N LEU A 303 -18.08 -23.76 -18.05
CA LEU A 303 -18.61 -22.86 -17.03
C LEU A 303 -17.57 -21.82 -16.60
N GLN A 304 -16.33 -22.23 -16.36
CA GLN A 304 -15.23 -21.32 -16.03
C GLN A 304 -14.97 -20.31 -17.15
N ARG A 305 -14.95 -20.75 -18.42
CA ARG A 305 -14.86 -19.85 -19.58
C ARG A 305 -16.01 -18.83 -19.61
N THR A 306 -17.21 -19.26 -19.25
CA THR A 306 -18.39 -18.38 -19.20
C THR A 306 -18.29 -17.35 -18.07
N LEU A 307 -17.79 -17.73 -16.89
CA LEU A 307 -17.53 -16.80 -15.78
C LEU A 307 -16.45 -15.77 -16.14
N ARG A 308 -15.33 -16.21 -16.75
CA ARG A 308 -14.30 -15.29 -17.26
C ARG A 308 -14.85 -14.31 -18.30
N LEU A 309 -15.76 -14.74 -19.16
CA LEU A 309 -16.41 -13.87 -20.13
C LEU A 309 -17.24 -12.75 -19.47
N VAL A 310 -17.84 -13.00 -18.29
CA VAL A 310 -18.52 -11.96 -17.52
C VAL A 310 -17.53 -10.88 -17.10
N GLU A 311 -16.40 -11.28 -16.53
CA GLU A 311 -15.34 -10.35 -16.07
C GLU A 311 -14.76 -9.56 -17.25
N GLN A 312 -14.45 -10.22 -18.36
CA GLN A 312 -13.94 -9.58 -19.59
C GLN A 312 -14.90 -8.52 -20.16
N LEU A 313 -16.21 -8.71 -19.99
CA LEU A 313 -17.23 -7.77 -20.46
C LEU A 313 -17.59 -6.70 -19.41
N GLY A 314 -16.84 -6.62 -18.30
CA GLY A 314 -17.01 -5.63 -17.24
C GLY A 314 -18.12 -5.95 -16.24
N GLY A 315 -18.55 -7.20 -16.15
CA GLY A 315 -19.47 -7.69 -15.10
C GLY A 315 -18.70 -8.31 -13.94
N LYS A 316 -19.33 -8.42 -12.76
CA LYS A 316 -18.74 -9.13 -11.61
C LYS A 316 -19.13 -10.61 -11.65
N ALA A 317 -18.17 -11.54 -11.67
CA ALA A 317 -18.44 -12.97 -11.53
C ALA A 317 -18.43 -13.37 -10.05
N VAL A 318 -19.45 -14.11 -9.60
CA VAL A 318 -19.60 -14.57 -8.21
C VAL A 318 -20.00 -16.03 -8.22
N THR A 319 -19.35 -16.82 -7.36
CA THR A 319 -19.68 -18.23 -7.15
C THR A 319 -20.05 -18.45 -5.69
N LEU A 320 -21.22 -19.03 -5.42
CA LEU A 320 -21.73 -19.29 -4.08
C LEU A 320 -22.00 -20.79 -3.86
N PRO A 321 -21.49 -21.40 -2.78
CA PRO A 321 -21.84 -22.77 -2.42
C PRO A 321 -23.21 -22.80 -1.72
N ALA A 322 -24.17 -23.58 -2.24
CA ALA A 322 -25.47 -23.77 -1.58
C ALA A 322 -26.11 -25.12 -1.90
N GLU A 323 -26.90 -25.63 -0.94
CA GLU A 323 -27.72 -26.84 -1.15
C GLU A 323 -28.98 -26.53 -1.96
N ASN A 324 -29.60 -25.36 -1.75
CA ASN A 324 -30.79 -24.89 -2.45
C ASN A 324 -30.46 -23.71 -3.37
N THR A 325 -30.48 -23.92 -4.68
CA THR A 325 -30.10 -22.91 -5.66
C THR A 325 -31.05 -21.72 -5.73
N VAL A 326 -32.36 -21.94 -5.60
CA VAL A 326 -33.37 -20.86 -5.77
C VAL A 326 -33.31 -19.89 -4.61
N GLU A 327 -33.29 -20.43 -3.39
CA GLU A 327 -33.22 -19.65 -2.16
C GLU A 327 -31.94 -18.79 -2.10
N GLU A 328 -30.80 -19.37 -2.48
CA GLU A 328 -29.54 -18.64 -2.52
C GLU A 328 -29.53 -17.54 -3.59
N ILE A 329 -30.06 -17.81 -4.79
CA ILE A 329 -30.18 -16.79 -5.85
C ILE A 329 -31.04 -15.62 -5.37
N LEU A 330 -32.18 -15.89 -4.73
CA LEU A 330 -33.09 -14.85 -4.24
C LEU A 330 -32.50 -14.07 -3.07
N SER A 331 -31.85 -14.76 -2.11
CA SER A 331 -31.15 -14.12 -0.99
C SER A 331 -30.03 -13.20 -1.50
N PHE A 332 -29.22 -13.69 -2.44
CA PHE A 332 -28.17 -12.90 -3.07
C PHE A 332 -28.73 -11.72 -3.86
N ALA A 333 -29.82 -11.92 -4.61
CA ALA A 333 -30.48 -10.87 -5.37
C ALA A 333 -30.99 -9.75 -4.46
N ARG A 334 -31.60 -10.08 -3.32
CA ARG A 334 -32.08 -9.11 -2.32
C ARG A 334 -30.94 -8.34 -1.66
N SER A 335 -29.90 -9.05 -1.17
CA SER A 335 -28.74 -8.40 -0.53
C SER A 335 -27.99 -7.44 -1.46
N ARG A 336 -28.06 -7.68 -2.77
CA ARG A 336 -27.42 -6.84 -3.80
C ARG A 336 -28.37 -5.84 -4.46
N ASN A 337 -29.62 -5.69 -4.00
CA ASN A 337 -30.64 -4.82 -4.63
C ASN A 337 -30.74 -5.06 -6.15
N VAL A 338 -30.79 -6.33 -6.56
CA VAL A 338 -30.98 -6.70 -7.97
C VAL A 338 -32.42 -6.39 -8.37
N THR A 339 -32.60 -5.68 -9.49
CA THR A 339 -33.92 -5.36 -10.06
C THR A 339 -34.33 -6.34 -11.15
N LYS A 340 -33.37 -6.96 -11.85
CA LYS A 340 -33.63 -7.87 -12.98
C LYS A 340 -32.79 -9.14 -12.91
N ILE A 341 -33.41 -10.31 -13.02
CA ILE A 341 -32.75 -11.63 -13.02
C ILE A 341 -32.84 -12.25 -14.42
N LEU A 342 -31.71 -12.62 -15.02
CA LEU A 342 -31.60 -13.25 -16.33
C LEU A 342 -31.22 -14.72 -16.18
N LEU A 343 -32.03 -15.60 -16.78
CA LEU A 343 -31.82 -17.05 -16.79
C LEU A 343 -31.85 -17.59 -18.22
N GLY A 344 -31.02 -18.60 -18.48
CA GLY A 344 -31.09 -19.37 -19.72
C GLY A 344 -32.27 -20.33 -19.69
N LYS A 345 -33.01 -20.44 -20.80
CA LYS A 345 -34.12 -21.40 -20.92
C LYS A 345 -33.61 -22.83 -20.74
N PRO A 346 -34.18 -23.63 -19.83
CA PRO A 346 -33.79 -25.03 -19.70
C PRO A 346 -34.09 -25.78 -21.02
N PRO A 347 -33.20 -26.68 -21.47
CA PRO A 347 -33.44 -27.44 -22.68
C PRO A 347 -34.61 -28.40 -22.45
N ARG A 348 -35.69 -28.25 -23.22
CA ARG A 348 -36.82 -29.20 -23.21
C ARG A 348 -36.31 -30.60 -23.58
N ALA A 349 -36.49 -31.55 -22.67
CA ALA A 349 -36.33 -32.98 -22.88
C ALA A 349 -37.68 -33.66 -22.59
N GLY A 350 -38.03 -34.71 -23.35
CA GLY A 350 -39.37 -35.27 -23.43
C GLY A 350 -40.00 -35.79 -22.13
N TRP A 351 -41.24 -36.28 -22.27
CA TRP A 351 -42.24 -36.76 -21.30
C TRP A 351 -41.81 -37.53 -20.02
N TRP A 352 -40.55 -37.90 -19.85
CA TRP A 352 -40.05 -38.70 -18.72
C TRP A 352 -39.32 -37.92 -17.62
N ARG A 353 -39.31 -36.57 -17.63
CA ARG A 353 -38.56 -35.77 -16.63
C ARG A 353 -39.32 -34.56 -16.09
N PHE A 354 -40.38 -34.81 -15.32
CA PHE A 354 -41.21 -33.84 -14.59
C PHE A 354 -40.50 -33.04 -13.45
N SER A 355 -39.18 -33.12 -13.29
CA SER A 355 -38.47 -32.61 -12.09
C SER A 355 -37.59 -31.36 -12.31
N ARG A 356 -37.27 -30.96 -13.56
CA ARG A 356 -36.35 -29.85 -13.84
C ARG A 356 -37.01 -28.51 -14.18
N ASP A 357 -38.33 -28.48 -14.34
CA ASP A 357 -39.09 -27.23 -14.58
C ASP A 357 -39.26 -26.38 -13.30
N ARG A 358 -38.97 -26.94 -12.11
CA ARG A 358 -39.15 -26.25 -10.82
C ARG A 358 -38.26 -25.02 -10.60
N LEU A 359 -37.02 -24.99 -11.10
CA LEU A 359 -36.10 -23.88 -10.77
C LEU A 359 -36.60 -22.52 -11.31
N VAL A 360 -37.13 -22.50 -12.53
CA VAL A 360 -37.67 -21.28 -13.14
C VAL A 360 -39.00 -20.91 -12.48
N ASP A 361 -39.88 -21.89 -12.25
CA ASP A 361 -41.19 -21.66 -11.62
C ASP A 361 -41.07 -21.21 -10.15
N ASP A 362 -40.09 -21.74 -9.41
CA ASP A 362 -39.83 -21.38 -8.02
C ASP A 362 -39.12 -20.02 -7.93
N LEU A 363 -38.25 -19.67 -8.89
CA LEU A 363 -37.67 -18.32 -9.00
C LEU A 363 -38.75 -17.28 -9.31
N ILE A 364 -39.65 -17.54 -10.26
CA ILE A 364 -40.76 -16.63 -10.59
C ILE A 364 -41.69 -16.44 -9.38
N ARG A 365 -41.96 -17.50 -8.61
CA ARG A 365 -42.78 -17.40 -7.39
C ARG A 365 -42.10 -16.64 -6.25
N GLY A 366 -40.77 -16.70 -6.15
CA GLY A 366 -40.01 -16.06 -5.06
C GLY A 366 -39.41 -14.70 -5.38
N SER A 367 -39.54 -14.21 -6.62
CA SER A 367 -38.94 -12.97 -7.12
C SER A 367 -39.82 -11.73 -6.94
N GLU A 368 -40.64 -11.66 -5.89
CA GLU A 368 -41.47 -10.48 -5.60
C GLU A 368 -40.61 -9.20 -5.61
N GLY A 369 -40.95 -8.24 -6.48
CA GLY A 369 -40.19 -7.00 -6.69
C GLY A 369 -39.03 -7.05 -7.70
N MET A 370 -38.82 -8.17 -8.41
CA MET A 370 -37.75 -8.32 -9.41
C MET A 370 -38.27 -8.88 -10.74
N ASP A 371 -37.79 -8.34 -11.87
CA ASP A 371 -38.16 -8.84 -13.20
C ASP A 371 -37.32 -10.07 -13.58
N VAL A 372 -37.98 -11.17 -13.96
CA VAL A 372 -37.28 -12.40 -14.40
C VAL A 372 -37.34 -12.56 -15.93
N TYR A 373 -36.17 -12.53 -16.58
CA TYR A 373 -36.00 -12.68 -18.02
C TYR A 373 -35.46 -14.06 -18.40
N ILE A 374 -36.14 -14.75 -19.30
CA ILE A 374 -35.74 -16.10 -19.77
C ILE A 374 -35.27 -16.02 -21.23
N MET A 375 -33.99 -16.32 -21.47
CA MET A 375 -33.38 -16.26 -22.80
C MET A 375 -33.34 -17.63 -23.49
N GLY A 376 -33.82 -17.71 -24.74
CA GLY A 376 -33.81 -18.95 -25.54
C GLY A 376 -32.49 -19.18 -26.29
N GLY A 377 -32.03 -20.43 -26.37
CA GLY A 377 -30.84 -20.82 -27.15
C GLY A 377 -31.15 -21.15 -28.62
N THR A 378 -30.17 -20.97 -29.51
CA THR A 378 -30.27 -21.24 -30.96
C THR A 378 -30.11 -22.74 -31.31
N ALA A 379 -30.76 -23.19 -32.39
CA ALA A 379 -30.91 -24.61 -32.75
C ALA A 379 -29.60 -25.34 -33.15
N HIS A 380 -28.59 -24.62 -33.63
CA HIS A 380 -27.33 -25.19 -34.15
C HIS A 380 -26.48 -25.89 -33.07
N GLU A 381 -26.57 -25.43 -31.82
CA GLU A 381 -25.76 -25.91 -30.69
C GLU A 381 -26.34 -27.17 -30.02
N ARG A 382 -27.56 -27.60 -30.40
CA ARG A 382 -28.24 -28.78 -29.84
C ARG A 382 -27.62 -30.10 -30.31
N LEU A 383 -27.02 -30.11 -31.51
CA LEU A 383 -26.41 -31.31 -32.12
C LEU A 383 -25.09 -31.73 -31.43
N GLU A 384 -24.30 -30.78 -30.94
CA GLU A 384 -23.02 -31.11 -30.28
C GLU A 384 -23.22 -31.87 -28.95
N ARG A 385 -24.29 -31.57 -28.23
CA ARG A 385 -24.56 -32.17 -26.92
C ARG A 385 -24.83 -33.67 -27.02
N LEU A 386 -25.45 -34.13 -28.11
CA LEU A 386 -25.71 -35.56 -28.35
C LEU A 386 -24.41 -36.35 -28.61
N ARG A 387 -23.35 -35.70 -29.12
CA ARG A 387 -22.07 -36.36 -29.43
C ARG A 387 -21.18 -36.56 -28.19
N ARG A 388 -21.30 -35.72 -27.15
CA ARG A 388 -20.42 -35.76 -25.96
C ARG A 388 -20.79 -36.83 -24.91
N PHE A 389 -21.98 -37.43 -24.96
CA PHE A 389 -22.45 -38.40 -23.95
C PHE A 389 -21.83 -39.82 -24.04
N ARG A 390 -20.72 -40.02 -24.77
CA ARG A 390 -20.26 -41.37 -25.13
C ARG A 390 -18.82 -41.75 -24.74
N ARG A 391 -18.33 -41.32 -23.58
CA ARG A 391 -17.13 -41.92 -22.96
C ARG A 391 -17.39 -42.31 -21.50
N PRO A 392 -17.64 -43.60 -21.19
CA PRO A 392 -17.61 -44.06 -19.81
C PRO A 392 -16.14 -44.19 -19.36
N GLU A 393 -15.83 -43.67 -18.17
CA GLU A 393 -14.56 -43.92 -17.48
C GLU A 393 -14.37 -45.42 -17.21
N ARG A 394 -13.13 -45.90 -17.31
CA ARG A 394 -12.76 -47.30 -17.08
C ARG A 394 -13.02 -47.70 -15.62
N GLN A 395 -14.18 -48.29 -15.34
CA GLN A 395 -14.47 -48.89 -14.04
C GLN A 395 -13.47 -50.00 -13.71
N THR A 396 -12.75 -49.85 -12.60
CA THR A 396 -11.83 -50.87 -12.08
C THR A 396 -12.63 -51.91 -11.29
N TRP A 397 -12.57 -53.19 -11.66
CA TRP A 397 -13.43 -54.27 -11.08
C TRP A 397 -12.94 -54.80 -9.73
N ARG A 398 -11.68 -54.48 -9.36
CA ARG A 398 -11.01 -54.96 -8.13
C ARG A 398 -11.80 -54.71 -6.83
N PRO A 399 -12.48 -53.57 -6.63
CA PRO A 399 -13.27 -53.33 -5.41
C PRO A 399 -14.50 -54.25 -5.30
N TYR A 400 -15.10 -54.65 -6.42
CA TYR A 400 -16.26 -55.53 -6.44
C TYR A 400 -15.90 -56.98 -6.07
N LEU A 401 -14.74 -57.47 -6.52
CA LEU A 401 -14.19 -58.77 -6.10
C LEU A 401 -13.95 -58.83 -4.58
N LYS A 402 -13.36 -57.78 -4.00
CA LYS A 402 -13.13 -57.69 -2.56
C LYS A 402 -14.45 -57.66 -1.77
N ALA A 403 -15.48 -56.98 -2.30
CA ALA A 403 -16.80 -56.95 -1.69
C ALA A 403 -17.45 -58.34 -1.66
N SER A 404 -17.42 -59.07 -2.77
CA SER A 404 -17.93 -60.45 -2.82
C SER A 404 -17.20 -61.38 -1.86
N ALA A 405 -15.89 -61.21 -1.68
CA ALA A 405 -15.11 -62.00 -0.72
C ALA A 405 -15.53 -61.74 0.74
N VAL A 406 -15.83 -60.48 1.11
CA VAL A 406 -16.33 -60.13 2.44
C VAL A 406 -17.71 -60.75 2.71
N VAL A 407 -18.59 -60.77 1.70
CA VAL A 407 -19.91 -61.42 1.82
C VAL A 407 -19.77 -62.94 1.98
N ALA A 408 -18.89 -63.58 1.21
CA ALA A 408 -18.61 -65.01 1.35
C ALA A 408 -18.05 -65.36 2.74
N LEU A 409 -17.13 -64.53 3.26
CA LEU A 409 -16.59 -64.69 4.61
C LEU A 409 -17.68 -64.54 5.69
N SER A 410 -18.61 -63.60 5.50
CA SER A 410 -19.75 -63.39 6.40
C SER A 410 -20.65 -64.63 6.41
N ALA A 411 -20.88 -65.27 5.26
CA ALA A 411 -21.67 -66.50 5.17
C ALA A 411 -20.98 -67.69 5.85
N VAL A 412 -19.65 -67.84 5.70
CA VAL A 412 -18.88 -68.88 6.41
C VAL A 412 -18.96 -68.68 7.92
N ALA A 413 -18.79 -67.45 8.39
CA ALA A 413 -18.93 -67.11 9.81
C ALA A 413 -20.33 -67.43 10.34
N SER A 414 -21.39 -67.05 9.61
CA SER A 414 -22.77 -67.38 9.96
C SER A 414 -23.04 -68.89 9.94
N GLY A 415 -22.42 -69.65 9.05
CA GLY A 415 -22.49 -71.11 9.03
C GLY A 415 -21.93 -71.75 10.30
N LEU A 416 -20.79 -71.26 10.78
CA LEU A 416 -20.17 -71.73 12.03
C LEU A 416 -20.97 -71.34 13.28
N LEU A 417 -21.65 -70.19 13.24
CA LEU A 417 -22.49 -69.68 14.33
C LEU A 417 -23.90 -70.27 14.35
N SER A 418 -24.37 -70.82 13.23
CA SER A 418 -25.73 -71.35 13.06
C SER A 418 -26.21 -72.37 14.10
N PRO A 419 -25.35 -73.22 14.72
CA PRO A 419 -25.79 -74.14 15.77
C PRO A 419 -26.11 -73.44 17.10
N PHE A 420 -25.61 -72.22 17.30
CA PHE A 420 -25.64 -71.50 18.58
C PHE A 420 -26.56 -70.27 18.57
N VAL A 421 -26.99 -69.83 17.38
CA VAL A 421 -27.65 -68.52 17.18
C VAL A 421 -28.87 -68.68 16.28
N GLU A 422 -29.98 -68.04 16.65
CA GLU A 422 -31.19 -68.04 15.83
C GLU A 422 -30.96 -67.42 14.43
N PRO A 423 -31.64 -67.93 13.38
CA PRO A 423 -31.46 -67.42 12.01
C PRO A 423 -31.68 -65.91 11.86
N THR A 424 -32.59 -65.33 12.65
CA THR A 424 -32.87 -63.88 12.69
C THR A 424 -31.64 -63.05 13.11
N ASN A 425 -30.83 -63.56 14.04
CA ASN A 425 -29.63 -62.89 14.53
C ASN A 425 -28.41 -63.08 13.59
N LEU A 426 -28.40 -64.13 12.76
CA LEU A 426 -27.36 -64.34 11.74
C LEU A 426 -27.36 -63.23 10.67
N ALA A 427 -28.49 -62.54 10.45
CA ALA A 427 -28.59 -61.41 9.53
C ALA A 427 -27.70 -60.21 9.96
N MET A 428 -27.42 -60.06 11.26
CA MET A 428 -26.56 -58.99 11.76
C MET A 428 -25.09 -59.16 11.33
N VAL A 429 -24.63 -60.41 11.14
CA VAL A 429 -23.27 -60.71 10.65
C VAL A 429 -23.10 -60.26 9.20
N PHE A 430 -24.11 -60.48 8.37
CA PHE A 430 -24.14 -59.97 7.00
C PHE A 430 -24.20 -58.44 6.96
N LEU A 431 -25.00 -57.82 7.83
CA LEU A 431 -25.07 -56.37 7.96
C LEU A 431 -23.71 -55.75 8.33
N LEU A 432 -22.98 -56.39 9.26
CA LEU A 432 -21.61 -55.98 9.62
C LEU A 432 -20.65 -56.07 8.43
N GLY A 433 -20.72 -57.15 7.64
CA GLY A 433 -19.94 -57.30 6.42
C GLY A 433 -20.22 -56.20 5.38
N VAL A 434 -21.50 -55.85 5.19
CA VAL A 434 -21.91 -54.76 4.29
C VAL A 434 -21.39 -53.41 4.77
N ILE A 435 -21.43 -53.13 6.08
CA ILE A 435 -20.86 -51.90 6.67
C ILE A 435 -19.35 -51.83 6.44
N LEU A 436 -18.63 -52.95 6.57
CA LEU A 436 -17.19 -53.00 6.31
C LEU A 436 -16.88 -52.70 4.83
N VAL A 437 -17.67 -53.24 3.90
CA VAL A 437 -17.54 -52.93 2.46
C VAL A 437 -17.87 -51.45 2.19
N ALA A 438 -18.91 -50.89 2.83
CA ALA A 438 -19.28 -49.49 2.69
C ALA A 438 -18.16 -48.54 3.15
N THR A 439 -17.53 -48.87 4.29
CA THR A 439 -16.48 -48.06 4.91
C THR A 439 -15.09 -48.25 4.28
N ARG A 440 -14.84 -49.34 3.53
CA ARG A 440 -13.53 -49.64 2.91
C ARG A 440 -13.53 -49.53 1.38
N LEU A 441 -14.55 -50.03 0.69
CA LEU A 441 -14.54 -50.28 -0.78
C LEU A 441 -15.44 -49.33 -1.60
N GLY A 442 -16.30 -48.54 -0.96
CA GLY A 442 -17.13 -47.51 -1.61
C GLY A 442 -18.55 -47.96 -1.99
N VAL A 443 -19.31 -47.06 -2.61
CA VAL A 443 -20.77 -47.20 -2.77
C VAL A 443 -21.17 -48.32 -3.72
N GLY A 444 -20.56 -48.39 -4.90
CA GLY A 444 -20.86 -49.44 -5.89
C GLY A 444 -20.65 -50.85 -5.35
N PRO A 445 -19.48 -51.18 -4.79
CA PRO A 445 -19.23 -52.48 -4.18
C PRO A 445 -20.11 -52.78 -2.96
N SER A 446 -20.53 -51.77 -2.19
CA SER A 446 -21.42 -51.98 -1.04
C SER A 446 -22.87 -52.30 -1.46
N VAL A 447 -23.36 -51.68 -2.53
CA VAL A 447 -24.66 -52.04 -3.14
C VAL A 447 -24.63 -53.49 -3.62
N LEU A 448 -23.56 -53.90 -4.33
CA LEU A 448 -23.39 -55.30 -4.73
C LEU A 448 -23.33 -56.23 -3.51
N ALA A 449 -22.56 -55.87 -2.48
CA ALA A 449 -22.45 -56.67 -1.26
C ALA A 449 -23.79 -56.80 -0.54
N SER A 450 -24.63 -55.77 -0.55
CA SER A 450 -25.96 -55.79 0.09
C SER A 450 -26.90 -56.76 -0.63
N VAL A 451 -26.94 -56.69 -1.96
CA VAL A 451 -27.75 -57.58 -2.80
C VAL A 451 -27.28 -59.03 -2.65
N LEU A 452 -25.96 -59.27 -2.72
CA LEU A 452 -25.38 -60.60 -2.51
C LEU A 452 -25.61 -61.12 -1.09
N SER A 453 -25.58 -60.25 -0.07
CA SER A 453 -25.84 -60.65 1.32
C SER A 453 -27.27 -61.10 1.53
N VAL A 454 -28.25 -60.36 0.99
CA VAL A 454 -29.67 -60.77 1.03
C VAL A 454 -29.86 -62.09 0.29
N ALA A 455 -29.35 -62.20 -0.94
CA ALA A 455 -29.52 -63.39 -1.76
C ALA A 455 -28.86 -64.64 -1.16
N LEU A 456 -27.64 -64.50 -0.60
CA LEU A 456 -26.91 -65.60 0.00
C LEU A 456 -27.51 -66.01 1.36
N PHE A 457 -28.01 -65.04 2.12
CA PHE A 457 -28.70 -65.32 3.38
C PHE A 457 -30.01 -66.09 3.16
N ASP A 458 -30.84 -65.65 2.20
CA ASP A 458 -32.10 -66.32 1.83
C ASP A 458 -31.83 -67.75 1.35
N PHE A 459 -30.85 -67.93 0.47
CA PHE A 459 -30.54 -69.22 -0.12
C PHE A 459 -30.01 -70.26 0.90
N VAL A 460 -29.23 -69.84 1.90
CA VAL A 460 -28.54 -70.77 2.81
C VAL A 460 -29.25 -70.93 4.15
N PHE A 461 -29.74 -69.85 4.76
CA PHE A 461 -30.14 -69.83 6.17
C PHE A 461 -31.66 -69.77 6.40
N VAL A 462 -32.47 -69.51 5.36
CA VAL A 462 -33.94 -69.45 5.47
C VAL A 462 -34.59 -70.77 5.03
N PRO A 463 -35.47 -71.39 5.83
CA PRO A 463 -36.18 -72.61 5.43
C PRO A 463 -37.29 -72.33 4.38
N PRO A 464 -37.46 -73.18 3.34
CA PRO A 464 -36.66 -74.35 2.98
C PRO A 464 -35.31 -73.97 2.35
N HIS A 465 -34.24 -74.52 2.92
CA HIS A 465 -32.85 -74.26 2.53
C HIS A 465 -32.56 -74.61 1.08
N LEU A 466 -31.62 -73.90 0.46
CA LEU A 466 -31.20 -74.03 -0.95
C LEU A 466 -32.30 -73.69 -1.96
N THR A 467 -33.28 -72.89 -1.55
CA THR A 467 -34.37 -72.40 -2.40
C THR A 467 -34.63 -70.92 -2.13
N PHE A 468 -35.11 -70.17 -3.11
CA PHE A 468 -35.56 -68.77 -2.94
C PHE A 468 -37.07 -68.68 -2.59
N ARG A 469 -37.65 -69.76 -2.02
CA ARG A 469 -39.06 -69.76 -1.62
C ARG A 469 -39.21 -69.21 -0.21
N VAL A 470 -39.56 -67.94 -0.11
CA VAL A 470 -39.86 -67.28 1.16
C VAL A 470 -41.24 -67.74 1.65
N SER A 471 -41.25 -68.70 2.57
CA SER A 471 -42.47 -69.29 3.15
C SER A 471 -43.05 -68.44 4.29
N ASP A 472 -42.19 -67.64 4.94
CA ASP A 472 -42.52 -66.87 6.13
C ASP A 472 -42.33 -65.36 5.87
N SER A 473 -43.41 -64.62 6.08
CA SER A 473 -43.48 -63.16 5.94
C SER A 473 -42.52 -62.41 6.88
N GLN A 474 -42.06 -63.01 7.97
CA GLN A 474 -41.11 -62.39 8.90
C GLN A 474 -39.74 -62.11 8.25
N TYR A 475 -39.27 -62.98 7.35
CA TYR A 475 -37.99 -62.77 6.67
C TYR A 475 -38.05 -61.64 5.62
N LEU A 476 -39.23 -61.38 5.03
CA LEU A 476 -39.42 -60.25 4.12
C LEU A 476 -39.15 -58.90 4.81
N ILE A 477 -39.58 -58.77 6.08
CA ILE A 477 -39.33 -57.58 6.89
C ILE A 477 -37.83 -57.43 7.17
N THR A 478 -37.16 -58.53 7.55
CA THR A 478 -35.71 -58.54 7.79
C THR A 478 -34.91 -58.13 6.55
N PHE A 479 -35.30 -58.60 5.35
CA PHE A 479 -34.66 -58.22 4.09
C PHE A 479 -34.86 -56.74 3.76
N ALA A 480 -36.08 -56.22 3.96
CA ALA A 480 -36.38 -54.81 3.74
C ALA A 480 -35.56 -53.93 4.69
N VAL A 481 -35.52 -54.26 5.98
CA VAL A 481 -34.75 -53.51 6.99
C VAL A 481 -33.26 -53.59 6.70
N MET A 482 -32.72 -54.77 6.39
CA MET A 482 -31.30 -54.97 6.07
C MET A 482 -30.89 -54.17 4.82
N LEU A 483 -31.74 -54.13 3.79
CA LEU A 483 -31.50 -53.32 2.58
C LEU A 483 -31.53 -51.82 2.89
N VAL A 484 -32.48 -51.35 3.70
CA VAL A 484 -32.57 -49.93 4.10
C VAL A 484 -31.36 -49.52 4.93
N VAL A 485 -30.97 -50.30 5.93
CA VAL A 485 -29.80 -50.01 6.77
C VAL A 485 -28.51 -50.04 5.95
N ALA A 486 -28.38 -50.99 5.03
CA ALA A 486 -27.25 -51.05 4.10
C ALA A 486 -27.16 -49.81 3.17
N LEU A 487 -28.29 -49.33 2.63
CA LEU A 487 -28.34 -48.13 1.79
C LEU A 487 -28.04 -46.86 2.59
N LEU A 488 -28.56 -46.75 3.81
CA LEU A 488 -28.29 -45.62 4.72
C LEU A 488 -26.82 -45.55 5.11
N THR A 489 -26.24 -46.67 5.56
CA THR A 489 -24.82 -46.76 5.93
C THR A 489 -23.91 -46.50 4.74
N SER A 490 -24.26 -46.99 3.54
CA SER A 490 -23.55 -46.67 2.29
C SER A 490 -23.56 -45.18 1.95
N ASN A 491 -24.70 -44.50 2.14
CA ASN A 491 -24.83 -43.08 1.84
C ASN A 491 -24.05 -42.22 2.85
N LEU A 492 -24.15 -42.52 4.14
CA LEU A 492 -23.39 -41.85 5.20
C LEU A 492 -21.88 -42.01 5.02
N ALA A 493 -21.41 -43.23 4.75
CA ALA A 493 -20.00 -43.49 4.49
C ALA A 493 -19.50 -42.73 3.23
N ALA A 494 -20.34 -42.61 2.20
CA ALA A 494 -20.03 -41.82 1.01
C ALA A 494 -19.96 -40.32 1.30
N ARG A 495 -20.85 -39.79 2.14
CA ARG A 495 -20.88 -38.39 2.55
C ARG A 495 -19.61 -38.03 3.34
N VAL A 496 -19.31 -38.78 4.41
CA VAL A 496 -18.12 -38.54 5.25
C VAL A 496 -16.82 -38.59 4.44
N ARG A 497 -16.69 -39.53 3.51
CA ARG A 497 -15.50 -39.61 2.64
C ARG A 497 -15.36 -38.41 1.69
N ARG A 498 -16.48 -37.90 1.15
CA ARG A 498 -16.47 -36.71 0.29
C ARG A 498 -16.09 -35.47 1.09
N GLU A 499 -16.66 -35.31 2.28
CA GLU A 499 -16.33 -34.20 3.19
C GLU A 499 -14.86 -34.25 3.61
N ALA A 500 -14.34 -35.42 4.03
CA ALA A 500 -12.94 -35.56 4.41
C ALA A 500 -11.96 -35.30 3.26
N ARG A 501 -12.33 -35.69 2.03
CA ARG A 501 -11.50 -35.44 0.84
C ARG A 501 -11.48 -33.95 0.47
N ARG A 502 -12.65 -33.31 0.46
CA ARG A 502 -12.76 -31.85 0.23
C ARG A 502 -11.99 -31.06 1.30
N ALA A 503 -12.07 -31.46 2.57
CA ALA A 503 -11.35 -30.82 3.66
C ALA A 503 -9.82 -30.95 3.49
N ARG A 504 -9.32 -32.13 3.12
CA ARG A 504 -7.88 -32.32 2.85
C ARG A 504 -7.39 -31.52 1.64
N GLU A 505 -8.15 -31.51 0.55
CA GLU A 505 -7.83 -30.74 -0.66
C GLU A 505 -7.89 -29.22 -0.39
N ALA A 506 -8.80 -28.76 0.47
CA ALA A 506 -8.82 -27.37 0.94
C ALA A 506 -7.63 -27.03 1.83
N GLN A 507 -7.28 -27.92 2.78
CA GLN A 507 -6.14 -27.73 3.68
C GLN A 507 -4.82 -27.61 2.91
N GLN A 508 -4.56 -28.52 1.96
CA GLN A 508 -3.36 -28.49 1.12
C GLN A 508 -3.24 -27.22 0.28
N ARG A 509 -4.37 -26.67 -0.17
CA ARG A 509 -4.43 -25.38 -0.88
C ARG A 509 -4.18 -24.19 0.03
N SER A 510 -4.64 -24.24 1.27
CA SER A 510 -4.42 -23.17 2.25
C SER A 510 -2.96 -23.12 2.74
N GLU A 511 -2.39 -24.28 3.07
CA GLU A 511 -0.99 -24.41 3.51
C GLU A 511 -0.02 -23.91 2.44
N ALA A 512 -0.30 -24.23 1.16
CA ALA A 512 0.41 -23.72 -0.01
C ALA A 512 0.64 -22.22 -0.01
N MET A 513 -0.47 -21.52 0.18
CA MET A 513 -0.53 -20.09 -0.04
C MET A 513 0.00 -19.37 1.19
N ALA A 514 -0.23 -19.94 2.38
CA ALA A 514 0.33 -19.45 3.62
C ALA A 514 1.87 -19.47 3.60
N GLU A 515 2.48 -20.57 3.13
CA GLU A 515 3.93 -20.69 3.00
C GLU A 515 4.52 -19.65 2.03
N LEU A 516 3.94 -19.52 0.83
CA LEU A 516 4.34 -18.49 -0.14
C LEU A 516 4.24 -17.08 0.46
N THR A 517 3.15 -16.78 1.16
CA THR A 517 2.92 -15.46 1.76
C THR A 517 3.96 -15.14 2.83
N ILE A 518 4.32 -16.13 3.66
CA ILE A 518 5.33 -15.97 4.71
C ILE A 518 6.72 -15.72 4.11
N ASP A 519 7.11 -16.47 3.08
CA ASP A 519 8.42 -16.31 2.45
C ASP A 519 8.52 -14.98 1.68
N LEU A 520 7.45 -14.58 0.98
CA LEU A 520 7.35 -13.26 0.35
C LEU A 520 7.36 -12.13 1.38
N ALA A 521 6.81 -12.35 2.59
CA ALA A 521 6.87 -11.38 3.68
C ALA A 521 8.30 -11.13 4.19
N ARG A 522 9.18 -12.12 4.10
CA ARG A 522 10.59 -12.04 4.53
C ARG A 522 11.51 -11.38 3.50
N ALA A 523 11.11 -11.34 2.24
CA ALA A 523 11.87 -10.71 1.17
C ALA A 523 11.92 -9.18 1.36
N ARG A 524 13.15 -8.62 1.34
CA ARG A 524 13.41 -7.20 1.62
C ARG A 524 13.51 -6.33 0.37
N ASP A 525 13.88 -6.92 -0.76
CA ASP A 525 14.07 -6.23 -2.02
C ASP A 525 13.31 -6.93 -3.16
N ALA A 526 13.21 -6.23 -4.30
CA ALA A 526 12.49 -6.69 -5.46
C ALA A 526 13.02 -8.02 -6.02
N ARG A 527 14.34 -8.23 -5.96
CA ARG A 527 15.02 -9.43 -6.46
C ARG A 527 14.72 -10.64 -5.57
N ALA A 528 14.78 -10.49 -4.26
CA ALA A 528 14.44 -11.54 -3.30
C ALA A 528 12.96 -11.96 -3.43
N VAL A 529 12.05 -11.00 -3.68
CA VAL A 529 10.64 -11.31 -3.97
C VAL A 529 10.52 -12.17 -5.23
N ALA A 530 11.24 -11.80 -6.29
CA ALA A 530 11.28 -12.57 -7.53
C ALA A 530 11.85 -13.98 -7.32
N GLU A 531 12.95 -14.13 -6.57
CA GLU A 531 13.57 -15.42 -6.26
C GLU A 531 12.65 -16.36 -5.47
N VAL A 532 11.90 -15.82 -4.49
CA VAL A 532 10.93 -16.60 -3.72
C VAL A 532 9.78 -17.07 -4.61
N ALA A 533 9.23 -16.18 -5.45
CA ALA A 533 8.13 -16.54 -6.35
C ALA A 533 8.54 -17.64 -7.34
N VAL A 534 9.72 -17.50 -7.95
CA VAL A 534 10.28 -18.48 -8.90
C VAL A 534 10.55 -19.83 -8.23
N ARG A 535 11.18 -19.81 -7.05
CA ARG A 535 11.49 -21.03 -6.29
C ARG A 535 10.23 -21.77 -5.87
N HIS A 536 9.23 -21.06 -5.35
CA HIS A 536 7.96 -21.67 -4.97
C HIS A 536 7.27 -22.35 -6.16
N LEU A 537 7.31 -21.72 -7.34
CA LEU A 537 6.71 -22.29 -8.55
C LEU A 537 7.46 -23.52 -9.06
N SER A 538 8.79 -23.46 -9.02
CA SER A 538 9.65 -24.58 -9.39
C SER A 538 9.52 -25.76 -8.43
N ASP A 539 9.72 -25.56 -7.13
CA ASP A 539 9.82 -26.65 -6.16
C ASP A 539 8.47 -27.31 -5.89
N ARG A 540 7.39 -26.52 -5.83
CA ARG A 540 6.07 -26.99 -5.41
C ARG A 540 5.22 -27.51 -6.57
N TYR A 541 5.33 -26.88 -7.74
CA TYR A 541 4.52 -27.22 -8.91
C TYR A 541 5.34 -27.90 -10.01
N GLY A 542 6.67 -27.95 -9.91
CA GLY A 542 7.54 -28.50 -10.95
C GLY A 542 7.48 -27.69 -12.24
N LEU A 543 7.17 -26.40 -12.15
CA LEU A 543 7.00 -25.51 -13.28
C LEU A 543 8.28 -24.68 -13.47
N PRO A 544 8.98 -24.81 -14.61
CA PRO A 544 10.00 -23.85 -14.97
C PRO A 544 9.37 -22.46 -14.98
N SER A 545 9.93 -21.53 -14.21
CA SER A 545 9.41 -20.17 -14.08
C SER A 545 10.50 -19.11 -14.06
N ALA A 546 10.13 -17.89 -14.44
CA ALA A 546 10.99 -16.73 -14.40
C ALA A 546 10.19 -15.48 -14.02
N VAL A 547 10.83 -14.48 -13.42
CA VAL A 547 10.28 -13.16 -13.14
C VAL A 547 11.16 -12.12 -13.81
N PHE A 548 10.53 -11.22 -14.57
CA PHE A 548 11.15 -10.09 -15.24
C PHE A 548 10.80 -8.80 -14.49
N LEU A 549 11.81 -8.08 -14.02
CA LEU A 549 11.69 -6.81 -13.32
C LEU A 549 12.21 -5.67 -14.21
N PRO A 550 11.64 -4.46 -14.16
CA PRO A 550 12.16 -3.30 -14.89
C PRO A 550 13.56 -2.92 -14.37
N GLY A 551 14.55 -2.87 -15.26
CA GLY A 551 15.96 -2.57 -14.95
C GLY A 551 16.54 -1.44 -15.80
N SER A 552 17.71 -0.93 -15.42
CA SER A 552 18.38 0.20 -16.09
C SER A 552 19.20 -0.23 -17.31
N ASP A 553 19.98 -1.31 -17.21
CA ASP A 553 20.71 -1.94 -18.33
C ASP A 553 21.21 -3.36 -17.91
N PRO A 554 20.67 -4.47 -18.44
CA PRO A 554 19.63 -4.58 -19.45
C PRO A 554 18.26 -4.03 -18.98
N PRO A 555 17.34 -3.69 -19.91
CA PRO A 555 16.04 -3.06 -19.58
C PRO A 555 15.10 -3.95 -18.74
N LEU A 556 15.40 -5.24 -18.64
CA LEU A 556 14.69 -6.19 -17.80
C LEU A 556 15.71 -7.04 -17.02
N GLU A 557 15.69 -6.95 -15.70
CA GLU A 557 16.39 -7.90 -14.83
C GLU A 557 15.58 -9.20 -14.79
N THR A 558 16.23 -10.34 -15.01
CA THR A 558 15.56 -11.64 -15.07
C THR A 558 16.03 -12.53 -13.93
N VAL A 559 15.08 -13.06 -13.16
CA VAL A 559 15.30 -14.09 -12.14
C VAL A 559 14.61 -15.36 -12.62
N SER A 560 15.32 -16.48 -12.78
CA SER A 560 14.79 -17.73 -13.33
C SER A 560 15.11 -18.93 -12.44
N SER A 561 14.21 -19.94 -12.44
CA SER A 561 14.43 -21.21 -11.73
C SER A 561 15.45 -22.10 -12.45
N ASP A 562 15.55 -21.90 -13.77
CA ASP A 562 16.49 -22.59 -14.65
C ASP A 562 16.95 -21.59 -15.71
N GLU A 563 18.21 -21.16 -15.62
CA GLU A 563 18.82 -20.20 -16.55
C GLU A 563 18.79 -20.71 -17.99
N ALA A 564 18.79 -22.04 -18.23
CA ALA A 564 18.72 -22.63 -19.56
C ALA A 564 17.30 -22.63 -20.15
N SER A 565 16.27 -22.69 -19.31
CA SER A 565 14.86 -22.80 -19.75
C SER A 565 14.23 -21.47 -20.20
N PHE A 566 14.67 -20.34 -19.62
CA PHE A 566 14.23 -18.97 -19.98
C PHE A 566 15.41 -18.11 -20.48
N ALA A 567 16.44 -18.76 -21.01
CA ALA A 567 17.70 -18.16 -21.41
C ALA A 567 17.51 -17.06 -22.45
N TYR A 568 17.45 -15.78 -22.05
CA TYR A 568 17.61 -14.53 -22.83
C TYR A 568 17.24 -14.61 -24.34
N ARG A 569 16.19 -15.35 -24.72
CA ARG A 569 15.77 -15.45 -26.11
C ARG A 569 15.08 -14.13 -26.41
N ALA A 570 15.50 -13.46 -27.49
CA ALA A 570 14.94 -12.16 -27.89
C ALA A 570 13.40 -12.20 -28.00
N SER A 571 12.82 -13.35 -28.34
CA SER A 571 11.37 -13.58 -28.37
C SER A 571 10.72 -13.54 -26.98
N GLU A 572 11.33 -14.14 -25.96
CA GLU A 572 10.78 -14.21 -24.59
C GLU A 572 10.84 -12.84 -23.91
N LEU A 573 11.94 -12.11 -24.07
CA LEU A 573 12.09 -10.73 -23.60
C LEU A 573 11.09 -9.79 -24.30
N ALA A 574 10.81 -9.99 -25.59
CA ALA A 574 9.83 -9.20 -26.32
C ALA A 574 8.40 -9.41 -25.78
N VAL A 575 8.03 -10.65 -25.46
CA VAL A 575 6.73 -10.97 -24.84
C VAL A 575 6.66 -10.37 -23.44
N ALA A 576 7.69 -10.55 -22.61
CA ALA A 576 7.74 -9.96 -21.27
C ALA A 576 7.64 -8.41 -21.32
N LYS A 577 8.37 -7.76 -22.21
CA LYS A 577 8.28 -6.31 -22.42
C LYS A 577 6.89 -5.86 -22.85
N TRP A 578 6.23 -6.62 -23.73
CA TRP A 578 4.86 -6.33 -24.16
C TRP A 578 3.88 -6.43 -22.97
N VAL A 579 4.00 -7.47 -22.15
CA VAL A 579 3.16 -7.66 -20.96
C VAL A 579 3.40 -6.56 -19.93
N LEU A 580 4.66 -6.15 -19.72
CA LEU A 580 5.00 -5.03 -18.84
C LEU A 580 4.36 -3.72 -19.30
N GLN A 581 4.36 -3.43 -20.61
CA GLN A 581 3.81 -2.20 -21.18
C GLN A 581 2.28 -2.17 -21.26
N ARG A 582 1.65 -3.31 -21.58
CA ARG A 582 0.20 -3.40 -21.81
C ARG A 582 -0.57 -3.87 -20.59
N GLY A 583 0.10 -4.51 -19.64
CA GLY A 583 -0.52 -5.11 -18.47
C GLY A 583 -1.52 -6.21 -18.81
N LEU A 584 -1.37 -6.93 -19.93
CA LEU A 584 -2.29 -8.01 -20.29
C LEU A 584 -1.53 -9.34 -20.29
N PRO A 585 -2.13 -10.45 -19.83
CA PRO A 585 -1.53 -11.78 -19.96
C PRO A 585 -1.24 -12.13 -21.42
N ALA A 586 -0.13 -12.82 -21.67
CA ALA A 586 0.28 -13.24 -23.02
C ALA A 586 0.94 -14.63 -23.01
N GLY A 587 1.09 -15.24 -24.19
CA GLY A 587 1.76 -16.52 -24.36
C GLY A 587 0.82 -17.73 -24.37
N GLN A 588 1.33 -18.89 -23.95
CA GLN A 588 0.63 -20.16 -23.97
C GLN A 588 -0.76 -20.07 -23.30
N ASP A 589 -1.80 -20.63 -23.94
CA ASP A 589 -3.19 -20.59 -23.48
C ASP A 589 -3.79 -19.16 -23.29
N THR A 590 -3.32 -18.20 -24.08
CA THR A 590 -3.92 -16.85 -24.18
C THR A 590 -4.22 -16.46 -25.62
N ASP A 591 -5.14 -15.49 -25.81
CA ASP A 591 -5.46 -14.93 -27.12
C ASP A 591 -4.38 -13.96 -27.64
N THR A 592 -3.36 -13.67 -26.83
CA THR A 592 -2.33 -12.66 -27.12
C THR A 592 -0.95 -13.28 -27.17
N LEU A 593 -0.30 -13.22 -28.35
CA LEU A 593 0.99 -13.87 -28.60
C LEU A 593 0.99 -15.39 -28.28
N PRO A 594 0.03 -16.18 -28.80
CA PRO A 594 -0.14 -17.60 -28.44
C PRO A 594 1.03 -18.50 -28.87
N GLY A 595 1.91 -18.02 -29.76
CA GLY A 595 3.07 -18.76 -30.24
C GLY A 595 4.22 -18.86 -29.23
N SER A 596 4.09 -18.28 -28.04
CA SER A 596 5.08 -18.41 -26.97
C SER A 596 4.94 -19.74 -26.23
N GLU A 597 6.06 -20.35 -25.86
CA GLU A 597 6.10 -21.64 -25.15
C GLU A 597 5.80 -21.51 -23.65
N ALA A 598 5.64 -20.30 -23.13
CA ALA A 598 5.33 -20.03 -21.72
C ALA A 598 4.14 -19.06 -21.59
N LEU A 599 3.47 -19.12 -20.45
CA LEU A 599 2.45 -18.16 -20.03
C LEU A 599 3.10 -17.01 -19.27
N TYR A 600 2.79 -15.77 -19.66
CA TYR A 600 3.29 -14.53 -19.06
C TYR A 600 2.15 -13.78 -18.38
N LEU A 601 2.28 -13.54 -17.08
CA LEU A 601 1.31 -12.87 -16.22
C LEU A 601 1.90 -11.55 -15.70
N PRO A 602 1.17 -10.42 -15.82
CA PRO A 602 1.63 -9.15 -15.28
C PRO A 602 1.54 -9.15 -13.75
N LEU A 603 2.62 -8.74 -13.07
CA LEU A 603 2.63 -8.49 -11.64
C LEU A 603 2.06 -7.10 -11.37
N LYS A 604 0.74 -7.03 -11.17
CA LYS A 604 0.01 -5.76 -10.99
C LYS A 604 -0.29 -5.47 -9.53
N ALA A 605 0.02 -4.25 -9.10
CA ALA A 605 -0.39 -3.72 -7.81
C ALA A 605 -0.77 -2.25 -7.96
N SER A 606 -1.85 -1.81 -7.28
CA SER A 606 -2.37 -0.43 -7.32
C SER A 606 -2.55 0.19 -8.73
N GLY A 607 -2.75 -0.64 -9.77
CA GLY A 607 -2.92 -0.20 -11.15
C GLY A 607 -1.62 -0.07 -11.98
N GLU A 608 -0.45 -0.28 -11.37
CA GLU A 608 0.85 -0.28 -12.03
C GLU A 608 1.33 -1.73 -12.28
N VAL A 609 2.05 -1.96 -13.39
CA VAL A 609 2.70 -3.25 -13.66
C VAL A 609 4.14 -3.18 -13.19
N LEU A 610 4.45 -3.89 -12.10
CA LEU A 610 5.75 -3.82 -11.44
C LEU A 610 6.76 -4.84 -11.97
N GLY A 611 6.28 -5.85 -12.69
CA GLY A 611 7.09 -6.91 -13.28
C GLY A 611 6.23 -7.92 -14.04
N VAL A 612 6.83 -8.99 -14.53
CA VAL A 612 6.15 -10.05 -15.28
C VAL A 612 6.60 -11.41 -14.77
N LEU A 613 5.65 -12.26 -14.42
CA LEU A 613 5.88 -13.66 -14.08
C LEU A 613 5.67 -14.51 -15.33
N ALA A 614 6.64 -15.36 -15.68
CA ALA A 614 6.55 -16.35 -16.73
C ALA A 614 6.59 -17.76 -16.16
N ALA A 615 5.76 -18.66 -16.68
CA ALA A 615 5.80 -20.08 -16.33
C ALA A 615 5.48 -20.95 -17.55
N ARG A 616 6.24 -22.03 -17.75
CA ARG A 616 6.02 -23.00 -18.83
C ARG A 616 5.02 -24.07 -18.37
N LEU A 617 3.89 -24.20 -19.06
CA LEU A 617 2.86 -25.18 -18.69
C LEU A 617 3.22 -26.57 -19.28
N PRO A 618 3.12 -27.66 -18.50
CA PRO A 618 3.37 -29.02 -19.00
C PRO A 618 2.29 -29.43 -20.01
N GLN A 619 2.69 -29.99 -21.16
CA GLN A 619 1.75 -30.43 -22.20
C GLN A 619 1.08 -31.80 -21.92
N ASP A 620 1.58 -32.58 -20.96
CA ASP A 620 1.27 -34.02 -20.83
C ASP A 620 0.85 -34.48 -19.41
N ARG A 621 0.48 -33.56 -18.51
CA ARG A 621 -0.10 -33.93 -17.21
C ARG A 621 -1.62 -33.89 -17.31
N GLY A 622 -2.30 -34.97 -16.88
CA GLY A 622 -3.76 -35.06 -16.81
C GLY A 622 -4.43 -34.15 -15.75
N GLU A 623 -3.80 -33.02 -15.41
CA GLU A 623 -4.37 -31.95 -14.59
C GLU A 623 -5.06 -30.92 -15.50
N GLU A 624 -6.21 -30.40 -15.05
CA GLU A 624 -7.00 -29.42 -15.81
C GLU A 624 -6.19 -28.11 -16.00
N PRO A 625 -5.94 -27.64 -17.24
CA PRO A 625 -5.14 -26.44 -17.53
C PRO A 625 -5.61 -25.17 -16.80
N THR A 626 -6.90 -25.09 -16.47
CA THR A 626 -7.49 -23.95 -15.77
C THR A 626 -7.11 -23.88 -14.29
N GLU A 627 -6.88 -25.00 -13.62
CA GLU A 627 -6.55 -25.02 -12.19
C GLU A 627 -5.11 -24.56 -11.95
N ILE A 628 -4.17 -25.00 -12.81
CA ILE A 628 -2.78 -24.54 -12.78
C ILE A 628 -2.71 -23.04 -13.03
N ARG A 629 -3.47 -22.53 -14.00
CA ARG A 629 -3.56 -21.10 -14.29
C ARG A 629 -4.04 -20.27 -13.10
N HIS A 630 -5.11 -20.69 -12.42
CA HIS A 630 -5.59 -19.96 -11.25
C HIS A 630 -4.58 -19.92 -10.11
N ARG A 631 -3.79 -20.99 -9.92
CA ARG A 631 -2.69 -21.00 -8.94
C ARG A 631 -1.57 -20.04 -9.34
N LEU A 632 -1.23 -19.96 -10.62
CA LEU A 632 -0.25 -19.01 -11.15
C LEU A 632 -0.72 -17.56 -11.01
N GLU A 633 -1.98 -17.27 -11.32
CA GLU A 633 -2.59 -15.94 -11.16
C GLU A 633 -2.60 -15.52 -9.68
N ALA A 634 -2.94 -16.43 -8.76
CA ALA A 634 -2.91 -16.15 -7.33
C ALA A 634 -1.48 -15.89 -6.82
N ALA A 635 -0.51 -16.69 -7.25
CA ALA A 635 0.91 -16.48 -6.92
C ALA A 635 1.45 -15.16 -7.50
N ALA A 636 1.08 -14.82 -8.74
CA ALA A 636 1.42 -13.55 -9.37
C ALA A 636 0.87 -12.35 -8.58
N ASN A 637 -0.37 -12.41 -8.10
CA ASN A 637 -0.95 -11.34 -7.29
C ASN A 637 -0.22 -11.17 -5.94
N GLN A 638 0.12 -12.26 -5.25
CA GLN A 638 0.88 -12.19 -3.98
C GLN A 638 2.29 -11.65 -4.18
N ALA A 639 2.97 -12.09 -5.25
CA ALA A 639 4.28 -11.57 -5.64
C ALA A 639 4.20 -10.08 -6.01
N ALA A 640 3.16 -9.64 -6.72
CA ALA A 640 2.97 -8.23 -7.09
C ALA A 640 2.81 -7.31 -5.86
N LEU A 641 1.99 -7.70 -4.88
CA LEU A 641 1.81 -6.95 -3.64
C LEU A 641 3.11 -6.87 -2.83
N SER A 642 3.86 -7.96 -2.79
CA SER A 642 5.14 -8.02 -2.07
C SER A 642 6.22 -7.19 -2.77
N LEU A 643 6.20 -7.18 -4.10
CA LEU A 643 7.07 -6.36 -4.94
C LEU A 643 6.77 -4.87 -4.77
N GLU A 644 5.49 -4.48 -4.74
CA GLU A 644 5.08 -3.11 -4.44
C GLU A 644 5.62 -2.65 -3.08
N ARG A 645 5.43 -3.47 -2.05
CA ARG A 645 5.94 -3.17 -0.71
C ARG A 645 7.46 -3.00 -0.70
N ALA A 646 8.20 -3.87 -1.38
CA ALA A 646 9.66 -3.79 -1.48
C ALA A 646 10.11 -2.53 -2.23
N LEU A 647 9.49 -2.19 -3.35
CA LEU A 647 9.79 -0.99 -4.14
C LEU A 647 9.44 0.30 -3.39
N LEU A 648 8.32 0.34 -2.66
CA LEU A 648 7.95 1.48 -1.82
C LEU A 648 8.93 1.67 -0.67
N ALA A 649 9.35 0.59 -0.02
CA ALA A 649 10.37 0.64 1.02
C ALA A 649 11.72 1.17 0.48
N GLU A 650 12.11 0.76 -0.73
CA GLU A 650 13.32 1.25 -1.39
C GLU A 650 13.25 2.74 -1.71
N ARG A 651 12.13 3.20 -2.30
CA ARG A 651 11.89 4.62 -2.59
C ARG A 651 11.89 5.47 -1.32
N ALA A 652 11.28 4.98 -0.24
CA ALA A 652 11.25 5.66 1.05
C ALA A 652 12.65 5.77 1.66
N ARG A 653 13.44 4.70 1.64
CA ARG A 653 14.83 4.69 2.12
C ARG A 653 15.69 5.68 1.36
N LYS A 654 15.58 5.71 0.02
CA LYS A 654 16.30 6.68 -0.82
C LYS A 654 15.88 8.12 -0.50
N SER A 655 14.58 8.39 -0.39
CA SER A 655 14.09 9.73 -0.05
C SER A 655 14.53 10.19 1.34
N GLN A 656 14.64 9.28 2.31
CA GLN A 656 15.16 9.59 3.64
C GLN A 656 16.65 9.96 3.58
N MET A 657 17.45 9.20 2.85
CA MET A 657 18.88 9.50 2.65
C MET A 657 19.08 10.86 1.97
N ASP A 658 18.28 11.17 0.94
CA ASP A 658 18.34 12.45 0.24
C ASP A 658 17.93 13.62 1.16
N ALA A 659 16.87 13.44 1.96
CA ALA A 659 16.43 14.45 2.93
C ALA A 659 17.44 14.68 4.06
N GLU A 660 18.09 13.62 4.54
CA GLU A 660 19.17 13.71 5.52
C GLU A 660 20.38 14.47 4.96
N SER A 661 20.75 14.19 3.71
CA SER A 661 21.82 14.90 3.00
C SER A 661 21.53 16.41 2.87
N GLU A 662 20.32 16.78 2.44
CA GLU A 662 19.91 18.19 2.33
C GLU A 662 19.82 18.88 3.69
N ARG A 663 19.36 18.18 4.74
CA ARG A 663 19.33 18.72 6.10
C ARG A 663 20.75 19.02 6.60
N LEU A 664 21.67 18.06 6.46
CA LEU A 664 23.07 18.26 6.81
C LEU A 664 23.68 19.44 6.04
N ARG A 665 23.38 19.56 4.74
CA ARG A 665 23.81 20.71 3.92
C ARG A 665 23.27 22.04 4.44
N SER A 666 22.00 22.10 4.80
CA SER A 666 21.36 23.31 5.34
C SER A 666 21.95 23.72 6.69
N ASP A 667 22.17 22.76 7.61
CA ASP A 667 22.74 23.01 8.93
C ASP A 667 24.18 23.54 8.81
N LEU A 668 24.97 22.97 7.90
CA LEU A 668 26.31 23.45 7.56
C LEU A 668 26.31 24.89 7.03
N LEU A 669 25.43 25.21 6.08
CA LEU A 669 25.33 26.57 5.53
C LEU A 669 24.90 27.61 6.56
N SER A 670 24.00 27.23 7.47
CA SER A 670 23.55 28.09 8.57
C SER A 670 24.68 28.39 9.56
N SER A 671 25.44 27.38 9.95
CA SER A 671 26.61 27.54 10.83
C SER A 671 27.67 28.44 10.21
N LEU A 672 28.02 28.20 8.93
CA LEU A 672 28.97 29.04 8.19
C LEU A 672 28.53 30.50 8.12
N SER A 673 27.23 30.74 7.90
CA SER A 673 26.70 32.11 7.83
C SER A 673 26.82 32.86 9.16
N HIS A 674 26.64 32.17 10.28
CA HIS A 674 26.81 32.74 11.61
C HIS A 674 28.28 33.12 11.90
N ASP A 675 29.19 32.21 11.57
CA ASP A 675 30.63 32.40 11.82
C ASP A 675 31.25 33.45 10.89
N PHE A 676 30.65 33.71 9.72
CA PHE A 676 31.00 34.86 8.88
C PHE A 676 30.45 36.19 9.41
N ARG A 677 29.22 36.21 9.96
CA ARG A 677 28.56 37.46 10.35
C ARG A 677 29.28 38.17 11.50
N THR A 678 29.83 37.42 12.44
CA THR A 678 30.51 37.95 13.64
C THR A 678 31.76 38.77 13.31
N PRO A 679 32.78 38.25 12.58
CA PRO A 679 33.94 39.02 12.14
C PRO A 679 33.54 40.23 11.29
N LEU A 680 32.59 40.04 10.38
CA LEU A 680 32.17 41.09 9.46
C LEU A 680 31.50 42.27 10.19
N ALA A 681 30.70 41.97 11.23
CA ALA A 681 30.07 42.99 12.05
C ALA A 681 31.11 43.82 12.83
N SER A 682 32.14 43.18 13.37
CA SER A 682 33.26 43.89 14.04
C SER A 682 34.05 44.77 13.07
N ILE A 683 34.36 44.26 11.88
CA ILE A 683 35.06 45.04 10.82
C ILE A 683 34.23 46.25 10.42
N VAL A 684 32.93 46.08 10.17
CA VAL A 684 32.02 47.17 9.78
C VAL A 684 31.84 48.18 10.91
N GLY A 685 31.71 47.74 12.16
CA GLY A 685 31.57 48.61 13.32
C GLY A 685 32.83 49.45 13.59
N ALA A 686 34.01 48.83 13.52
CA ALA A 686 35.27 49.54 13.71
C ALA A 686 35.58 50.50 12.55
N SER A 687 35.35 50.07 11.30
CA SER A 687 35.58 50.93 10.12
C SER A 687 34.60 52.11 10.01
N SER A 688 33.32 51.93 10.39
CA SER A 688 32.34 53.03 10.45
C SER A 688 32.69 54.06 11.52
N SER A 689 33.10 53.60 12.71
CA SER A 689 33.55 54.50 13.80
C SER A 689 34.78 55.34 13.39
N ILE A 690 35.72 54.74 12.66
CA ILE A 690 36.86 55.47 12.06
C ILE A 690 36.38 56.49 11.02
N ALA A 691 35.39 56.15 10.20
CA ALA A 691 34.87 57.01 9.13
C ALA A 691 34.09 58.23 9.67
N ASP A 692 33.44 58.11 10.83
CA ASP A 692 32.71 59.21 11.49
C ASP A 692 33.63 60.35 11.97
N GLY A 693 34.95 60.12 12.07
CA GLY A 693 35.96 61.17 12.23
C GLY A 693 36.03 61.85 13.60
N ASN A 694 35.30 61.34 14.60
CA ASN A 694 35.15 61.92 15.94
C ASN A 694 36.02 61.22 17.02
N LEU A 695 37.10 60.58 16.61
CA LEU A 695 37.95 59.74 17.44
C LEU A 695 39.37 60.30 17.55
N ASP A 696 40.01 60.06 18.67
CA ASP A 696 41.40 60.45 18.87
C ASP A 696 42.37 59.56 18.06
N PRO A 697 43.59 60.03 17.74
CA PRO A 697 44.55 59.29 16.93
C PRO A 697 44.98 57.92 17.51
N GLU A 698 44.82 57.71 18.81
CA GLU A 698 45.01 56.40 19.45
C GLU A 698 43.84 55.46 19.19
N GLU A 699 42.60 55.93 19.34
CA GLU A 699 41.38 55.14 19.11
C GLU A 699 41.26 54.72 17.65
N VAL A 700 41.64 55.60 16.71
CA VAL A 700 41.72 55.28 15.28
C VAL A 700 42.71 54.14 15.03
N ARG A 701 43.84 54.13 15.74
CA ARG A 701 44.88 53.10 15.60
C ARG A 701 44.41 51.76 16.16
N GLU A 702 43.75 51.75 17.31
CA GLU A 702 43.19 50.54 17.92
C GLU A 702 42.09 49.92 17.05
N LEU A 703 41.16 50.74 16.54
CA LEU A 703 40.10 50.25 15.65
C LEU A 703 40.66 49.78 14.30
N ALA A 704 41.67 50.45 13.74
CA ALA A 704 42.32 50.01 12.52
C ALA A 704 43.05 48.67 12.71
N GLN A 705 43.69 48.49 13.87
CA GLN A 705 44.31 47.22 14.25
C GLN A 705 43.27 46.11 14.40
N SER A 706 42.12 46.39 15.02
CA SER A 706 41.00 45.44 15.15
C SER A 706 40.44 45.01 13.79
N VAL A 707 40.26 45.96 12.85
CA VAL A 707 39.85 45.65 11.46
C VAL A 707 40.87 44.73 10.78
N TYR A 708 42.16 45.01 10.95
CA TYR A 708 43.23 44.21 10.35
C TYR A 708 43.26 42.78 10.92
N ASP A 709 43.19 42.65 12.23
CA ASP A 709 43.24 41.35 12.91
C ASP A 709 42.03 40.48 12.58
N GLU A 710 40.82 41.07 12.53
CA GLU A 710 39.60 40.35 12.19
C GLU A 710 39.56 39.98 10.69
N SER A 711 40.14 40.80 9.82
CA SER A 711 40.31 40.49 8.39
C SER A 711 41.28 39.32 8.17
N LEU A 712 42.41 39.29 8.90
CA LEU A 712 43.34 38.17 8.88
C LEU A 712 42.72 36.88 9.43
N ARG A 713 41.86 37.00 10.46
CA ARG A 713 41.12 35.87 11.01
C ARG A 713 40.11 35.32 10.00
N LEU A 714 39.34 36.18 9.35
CA LEU A 714 38.40 35.82 8.30
C LEU A 714 39.10 35.16 7.10
N SER A 715 40.25 35.69 6.67
CA SER A 715 41.06 35.13 5.59
C SER A 715 41.55 33.70 5.90
N ARG A 716 42.06 33.48 7.13
CA ARG A 716 42.44 32.13 7.60
C ARG A 716 41.25 31.18 7.64
N PHE A 717 40.07 31.65 8.06
CA PHE A 717 38.86 30.84 8.09
C PHE A 717 38.40 30.42 6.69
N VAL A 718 38.41 31.34 5.72
CA VAL A 718 38.08 31.03 4.32
C VAL A 718 39.08 30.04 3.71
N ALA A 719 40.37 30.20 3.97
CA ALA A 719 41.41 29.27 3.50
C ALA A 719 41.18 27.85 4.06
N ASN A 720 40.92 27.73 5.37
CA ASN A 720 40.63 26.45 6.02
C ASN A 720 39.35 25.78 5.47
N LEU A 721 38.33 26.57 5.14
CA LEU A 721 37.11 26.05 4.52
C LEU A 721 37.35 25.55 3.08
N LEU A 722 38.15 26.27 2.29
CA LEU A 722 38.51 25.86 0.94
C LEU A 722 39.38 24.60 0.94
N ASP A 723 40.33 24.49 1.86
CA ASP A 723 41.14 23.28 2.02
C ASP A 723 40.26 22.07 2.39
N MET A 724 39.28 22.27 3.28
CA MET A 724 38.35 21.22 3.68
C MET A 724 37.43 20.76 2.54
N THR A 725 36.85 21.70 1.78
CA THR A 725 35.97 21.36 0.64
C THR A 725 36.73 20.61 -0.46
N ARG A 726 37.99 20.96 -0.71
CA ARG A 726 38.86 20.28 -1.68
C ARG A 726 39.26 18.87 -1.24
N LEU A 727 39.55 18.69 0.06
CA LEU A 727 39.83 17.37 0.65
C LEU A 727 38.59 16.45 0.60
N GLN A 728 37.39 16.97 0.85
CA GLN A 728 36.15 16.17 0.85
C GLN A 728 35.68 15.76 -0.54
N ALA A 729 35.88 16.59 -1.56
CA ALA A 729 35.50 16.28 -2.94
C ALA A 729 36.43 15.23 -3.59
N GLY A 730 37.48 14.78 -2.88
CA GLY A 730 38.52 13.92 -3.45
C GLY A 730 39.30 14.57 -4.59
N SER A 731 39.11 15.88 -4.80
CA SER A 731 39.60 16.63 -5.97
C SER A 731 40.99 17.25 -5.76
N MET A 732 41.66 16.95 -4.64
CA MET A 732 42.96 17.51 -4.32
C MET A 732 44.06 16.53 -4.74
N SER A 733 44.83 16.88 -5.76
CA SER A 733 46.06 16.17 -6.12
C SER A 733 47.14 16.44 -5.07
N LEU A 734 47.53 15.44 -4.31
CA LEU A 734 48.63 15.54 -3.34
C LEU A 734 49.97 15.50 -4.08
N ASN A 735 50.84 16.49 -3.87
CA ASN A 735 52.20 16.42 -4.39
C ASN A 735 53.08 15.67 -3.38
N ARG A 736 53.02 14.34 -3.39
CA ARG A 736 53.77 13.50 -2.45
C ARG A 736 55.21 13.34 -2.91
N GLU A 737 56.13 13.84 -2.10
CA GLU A 737 57.57 13.69 -2.33
C GLU A 737 58.21 13.01 -1.10
N PRO A 738 59.30 12.24 -1.27
CA PRO A 738 60.08 11.75 -0.13
C PRO A 738 60.70 12.93 0.61
N GLN A 739 60.23 13.19 1.82
CA GLN A 739 60.65 14.33 2.65
C GLN A 739 61.14 13.84 4.02
N PRO A 740 62.21 14.45 4.56
CA PRO A 740 62.64 14.19 5.93
C PRO A 740 61.63 14.83 6.90
N VAL A 741 61.14 14.06 7.87
CA VAL A 741 60.09 14.54 8.78
C VAL A 741 60.62 15.67 9.68
N GLU A 742 61.93 15.68 9.95
CA GLU A 742 62.59 16.68 10.79
C GLU A 742 62.54 18.07 10.16
N GLU A 743 62.70 18.17 8.83
CA GLU A 743 62.62 19.45 8.11
C GLU A 743 61.20 20.01 8.13
N VAL A 744 60.18 19.16 7.98
CA VAL A 744 58.77 19.59 8.00
C VAL A 744 58.35 20.05 9.39
N VAL A 745 58.77 19.32 10.44
CA VAL A 745 58.54 19.74 11.83
C VAL A 745 59.33 21.01 12.16
N GLY A 746 60.57 21.13 11.68
CA GLY A 746 61.39 22.33 11.82
C GLY A 746 60.78 23.57 11.18
N ALA A 747 60.29 23.45 9.94
CA ALA A 747 59.60 24.53 9.23
C ALA A 747 58.34 25.00 9.98
N ALA A 748 57.55 24.06 10.51
CA ALA A 748 56.38 24.38 11.31
C ALA A 748 56.76 25.14 12.60
N LEU A 749 57.81 24.70 13.30
CA LEU A 749 58.31 25.37 14.52
C LEU A 749 58.81 26.78 14.26
N ASP A 750 59.55 27.00 13.17
CA ASP A 750 60.02 28.32 12.77
C ASP A 750 58.85 29.27 12.48
N ARG A 751 57.76 28.76 11.88
CA ARG A 751 56.57 29.54 11.56
C ARG A 751 55.78 30.00 12.79
N VAL A 752 55.77 29.20 13.86
CA VAL A 752 55.08 29.53 15.12
C VAL A 752 56.01 30.10 16.20
N ARG A 753 57.29 30.33 15.88
CA ARG A 753 58.34 30.74 16.81
C ARG A 753 57.95 31.90 17.72
N THR A 754 57.40 33.00 17.16
CA THR A 754 56.99 34.19 17.93
C THR A 754 55.91 33.88 18.96
N ARG A 755 55.04 32.89 18.70
CA ARG A 755 53.99 32.47 19.63
C ARG A 755 54.47 31.45 20.67
N LEU A 756 55.62 30.85 20.43
CA LEU A 756 56.32 29.93 21.33
C LEU A 756 57.43 30.62 22.15
N GLU A 757 57.62 31.93 22.00
CA GLU A 757 58.64 32.69 22.71
C GLU A 757 58.52 32.51 24.24
N GLY A 758 59.64 32.20 24.89
CA GLY A 758 59.71 31.96 26.33
C GLY A 758 59.33 30.55 26.80
N ARG A 759 59.02 29.61 25.89
CA ARG A 759 58.73 28.21 26.23
C ARG A 759 59.92 27.29 26.02
N GLU A 760 60.03 26.28 26.88
CA GLU A 760 60.98 25.17 26.71
C GLU A 760 60.43 24.19 25.66
N ILE A 761 61.12 24.04 24.53
CA ILE A 761 60.78 23.07 23.48
C ILE A 761 61.76 21.90 23.57
N LYS A 762 61.24 20.70 23.81
CA LYS A 762 62.04 19.47 23.89
C LYS A 762 61.86 18.67 22.60
N LEU A 763 62.92 18.56 21.81
CA LEU A 763 62.95 17.81 20.56
C LEU A 763 63.68 16.49 20.78
N ASP A 764 63.01 15.39 20.45
CA ASP A 764 63.58 14.04 20.35
C ASP A 764 63.30 13.50 18.94
N LEU A 765 64.13 13.94 17.99
CA LEU A 765 64.05 13.61 16.56
C LEU A 765 65.38 12.92 16.16
N PRO A 766 65.45 11.58 16.15
CA PRO A 766 66.67 10.87 15.77
C PRO A 766 67.06 11.11 14.31
N GLU A 767 68.35 11.31 14.03
CA GLU A 767 68.87 11.48 12.65
C GLU A 767 68.68 10.23 11.77
N SER A 768 68.31 9.08 12.36
CA SER A 768 68.13 7.79 11.68
C SER A 768 66.70 7.55 11.17
N LEU A 769 65.83 8.56 11.17
CA LEU A 769 64.46 8.44 10.71
C LEU A 769 64.39 8.28 9.18
N PRO A 770 63.54 7.37 8.66
CA PRO A 770 63.35 7.20 7.23
C PRO A 770 62.51 8.33 6.64
N MET A 771 62.72 8.64 5.35
CA MET A 771 61.93 9.61 4.60
C MET A 771 60.46 9.18 4.54
N VAL A 772 59.54 10.14 4.61
CA VAL A 772 58.09 9.92 4.49
C VAL A 772 57.58 10.44 3.16
N SER A 773 56.61 9.75 2.54
CA SER A 773 56.02 10.18 1.26
C SER A 773 54.84 11.11 1.51
N ILE A 774 55.10 12.42 1.55
CA ILE A 774 54.13 13.44 1.97
C ILE A 774 54.13 14.69 1.10
N ASP A 775 53.02 15.42 1.12
CA ASP A 775 52.97 16.82 0.67
C ASP A 775 53.45 17.71 1.82
N ALA A 776 54.69 18.22 1.70
CA ALA A 776 55.36 18.96 2.77
C ALA A 776 54.53 20.15 3.28
N ARG A 777 53.86 20.89 2.38
CA ARG A 777 53.08 22.09 2.74
C ARG A 777 51.85 21.74 3.58
N LEU A 778 51.16 20.65 3.23
CA LEU A 778 49.96 20.22 3.96
C LEU A 778 50.32 19.62 5.32
N VAL A 779 51.40 18.85 5.39
CA VAL A 779 51.88 18.26 6.66
C VAL A 779 52.50 19.33 7.57
N GLU A 780 53.21 20.32 7.02
CA GLU A 780 53.63 21.51 7.77
C GLU A 780 52.40 22.21 8.38
N HIS A 781 51.34 22.40 7.59
CA HIS A 781 50.10 23.01 8.07
C HIS A 781 49.40 22.17 9.17
N LEU A 782 49.46 20.84 9.09
CA LEU A 782 49.00 19.95 10.16
C LEU A 782 49.77 20.23 11.46
N PHE A 783 51.11 20.29 11.40
CA PHE A 783 51.92 20.55 12.59
C PHE A 783 51.73 21.97 13.14
N ILE A 784 51.59 22.98 12.29
CA ILE A 784 51.24 24.34 12.72
C ILE A 784 49.92 24.33 13.49
N ASN A 785 48.88 23.65 12.98
CA ASN A 785 47.58 23.57 13.66
C ASN A 785 47.68 22.86 15.02
N LEU A 786 48.49 21.79 15.13
CA LEU A 786 48.73 21.12 16.42
C LEU A 786 49.47 22.03 17.40
N LEU A 787 50.51 22.74 16.95
CA LEU A 787 51.29 23.65 17.80
C LEU A 787 50.47 24.87 18.24
N GLU A 788 49.63 25.42 17.36
CA GLU A 788 48.69 26.48 17.72
C GLU A 788 47.66 25.99 18.74
N ASN A 789 47.21 24.74 18.64
CA ASN A 789 46.32 24.11 19.62
C ASN A 789 47.01 24.00 21.00
N VAL A 790 48.27 23.58 21.02
CA VAL A 790 49.10 23.54 22.24
C VAL A 790 49.25 24.92 22.87
N VAL A 791 49.56 25.95 22.08
CA VAL A 791 49.68 27.34 22.58
C VAL A 791 48.38 27.82 23.21
N ARG A 792 47.24 27.52 22.59
CA ARG A 792 45.91 27.96 23.03
C ARG A 792 45.44 27.25 24.30
N HIS A 793 45.62 25.92 24.39
CA HIS A 793 45.04 25.11 25.46
C HIS A 793 46.01 24.79 26.60
N ALA A 794 47.32 24.90 26.37
CA ALA A 794 48.35 24.78 27.39
C ALA A 794 49.18 26.08 27.40
N PRO A 795 48.68 27.17 28.04
CA PRO A 795 49.34 28.48 28.01
C PRO A 795 50.72 28.51 28.71
N SER A 796 51.01 27.53 29.58
CA SER A 796 52.29 27.36 30.29
C SER A 796 52.75 25.91 30.30
N GLY A 797 54.06 25.67 30.21
CA GLY A 797 54.68 24.34 30.25
C GLY A 797 55.50 23.99 29.01
N PRO A 798 56.33 22.93 29.06
CA PRO A 798 57.16 22.53 27.92
C PRO A 798 56.32 21.89 26.81
N VAL A 799 56.73 22.10 25.56
CA VAL A 799 56.21 21.38 24.40
C VAL A 799 57.21 20.28 24.04
N GLU A 800 56.76 19.03 24.06
CA GLU A 800 57.59 17.86 23.78
C GLU A 800 57.21 17.30 22.40
N ILE A 801 58.16 17.27 21.46
CA ILE A 801 57.97 16.69 20.14
C ILE A 801 58.93 15.53 19.95
N ARG A 802 58.37 14.34 19.71
CA ARG A 802 59.12 13.09 19.58
C ARG A 802 58.76 12.38 18.29
N ALA A 803 59.75 11.89 17.56
CA ALA A 803 59.53 11.05 16.39
C ALA A 803 60.17 9.67 16.55
N THR A 804 59.43 8.61 16.21
CA THR A 804 59.91 7.23 16.22
C THR A 804 59.54 6.51 14.92
N ALA A 805 60.45 5.71 14.39
CA ALA A 805 60.18 4.85 13.24
C ALA A 805 59.77 3.44 13.71
N SER A 806 58.74 2.89 13.07
CA SER A 806 58.32 1.48 13.17
C SER A 806 58.17 0.90 11.76
N GLU A 807 57.99 -0.42 11.61
CA GLU A 807 57.96 -1.08 10.29
C GLU A 807 56.93 -0.43 9.34
N GLY A 808 57.42 0.36 8.38
CA GLY A 808 56.63 1.05 7.37
C GLY A 808 56.06 2.42 7.76
N TRP A 809 56.27 2.90 9.00
CA TRP A 809 55.65 4.13 9.49
C TRP A 809 56.61 5.02 10.31
N VAL A 810 56.45 6.33 10.20
CA VAL A 810 57.03 7.32 11.12
C VAL A 810 55.92 7.87 11.99
N THR A 811 56.10 7.79 13.30
CA THR A 811 55.15 8.30 14.30
C THR A 811 55.72 9.58 14.93
N VAL A 812 55.02 10.70 14.77
CA VAL A 812 55.36 11.99 15.40
C VAL A 812 54.36 12.27 16.50
N THR A 813 54.85 12.48 17.72
CA THR A 813 54.05 12.82 18.90
C THR A 813 54.32 14.24 19.30
N VAL A 814 53.28 15.08 19.32
CA VAL A 814 53.30 16.45 19.84
C VAL A 814 52.56 16.47 21.16
N ALA A 815 53.25 16.77 22.26
CA ALA A 815 52.73 16.64 23.60
C ALA A 815 52.90 17.92 24.43
N ASP A 816 51.89 18.20 25.27
CA ASP A 816 51.84 19.34 26.17
C ASP A 816 51.63 18.91 27.64
N ARG A 817 51.58 19.89 28.54
CA ARG A 817 51.26 19.72 29.98
C ARG A 817 50.03 20.53 30.42
N GLY A 818 49.11 20.76 29.50
CA GLY A 818 47.84 21.46 29.76
C GLY A 818 46.81 20.60 30.50
N PRO A 819 45.52 20.99 30.48
CA PRO A 819 44.46 20.29 31.18
C PRO A 819 44.13 18.89 30.62
N GLY A 820 44.63 18.55 29.42
CA GLY A 820 44.31 17.31 28.72
C GLY A 820 43.01 17.38 27.92
N LEU A 821 42.70 16.29 27.23
CA LEU A 821 41.45 16.05 26.50
C LEU A 821 40.36 15.58 27.48
N PRO A 822 39.07 15.91 27.26
CA PRO A 822 37.98 15.40 28.10
C PRO A 822 37.89 13.87 28.04
N THR A 823 37.75 13.23 29.21
CA THR A 823 37.71 11.76 29.35
C THR A 823 36.48 11.17 28.63
N GLY A 824 36.69 10.27 27.68
CA GLY A 824 35.62 9.65 26.87
C GLY A 824 35.32 10.37 25.56
N GLU A 825 35.93 11.54 25.31
CA GLU A 825 35.75 12.33 24.09
C GLU A 825 37.03 12.38 23.23
N GLU A 826 38.04 11.58 23.53
CA GLU A 826 39.37 11.63 22.88
C GLU A 826 39.33 11.32 21.37
N SER A 827 38.28 10.63 20.91
CA SER A 827 38.03 10.36 19.49
C SER A 827 37.15 11.44 18.83
N HIS A 828 36.31 12.10 19.63
CA HIS A 828 35.34 13.12 19.18
C HIS A 828 35.99 14.49 18.95
N VAL A 829 37.16 14.77 19.56
CA VAL A 829 37.89 16.02 19.33
C VAL A 829 38.36 16.24 17.88
N PHE A 830 38.33 15.19 17.05
CA PHE A 830 38.62 15.27 15.60
C PHE A 830 37.35 15.36 14.75
N GLU A 831 36.16 15.35 15.35
CA GLU A 831 34.89 15.57 14.64
C GLU A 831 34.74 17.05 14.26
N LYS A 832 34.04 17.29 13.16
CA LYS A 832 33.89 18.64 12.59
C LYS A 832 33.06 19.49 13.54
N PHE A 833 33.50 20.72 13.78
CA PHE A 833 32.80 21.69 14.64
C PHE A 833 32.66 21.25 16.10
N PHE A 834 33.35 20.17 16.50
CA PHE A 834 33.35 19.72 17.87
C PHE A 834 34.12 20.72 18.75
N ARG A 835 33.54 21.09 19.89
CA ARG A 835 34.12 22.00 20.87
C ARG A 835 33.99 21.40 22.26
N ALA A 836 35.12 21.13 22.91
CA ALA A 836 35.12 20.79 24.33
C ALA A 836 34.67 22.01 25.15
N SER A 837 33.83 21.78 26.15
CA SER A 837 33.14 22.79 26.96
C SER A 837 34.10 23.82 27.60
N GLY A 838 34.10 25.06 27.09
CA GLY A 838 34.71 26.23 27.75
C GLY A 838 35.43 27.19 26.79
N HIS A 839 34.88 28.40 26.63
CA HIS A 839 35.44 29.70 26.21
C HIS A 839 36.64 29.82 25.22
N ALA A 840 37.07 28.77 24.53
CA ALA A 840 38.14 28.86 23.54
C ALA A 840 37.59 29.39 22.21
N GLU A 841 38.15 30.50 21.72
CA GLU A 841 37.89 31.03 20.39
C GLU A 841 38.50 30.14 19.30
N GLY A 842 37.67 29.69 18.35
CA GLY A 842 38.08 28.89 17.19
C GLY A 842 36.93 28.09 16.59
N ALA A 843 36.98 27.84 15.28
CA ALA A 843 35.92 27.21 14.49
C ALA A 843 35.69 25.69 14.72
N GLY A 844 36.46 25.04 15.59
CA GLY A 844 36.40 23.57 15.75
C GLY A 844 36.81 22.78 14.50
N LEU A 845 37.53 23.41 13.57
CA LEU A 845 37.95 22.81 12.29
C LEU A 845 39.41 22.35 12.28
N GLY A 846 40.27 22.90 13.13
CA GLY A 846 41.72 22.67 13.08
C GLY A 846 42.11 21.19 13.22
N LEU A 847 41.61 20.51 14.27
CA LEU A 847 41.90 19.08 14.48
C LEU A 847 41.24 18.17 13.43
N ALA A 848 40.05 18.53 12.94
CA ALA A 848 39.40 17.83 11.83
C ALA A 848 40.22 17.92 10.53
N ILE A 849 40.85 19.07 10.26
CA ILE A 849 41.78 19.25 9.13
C ILE A 849 43.04 18.41 9.33
N CYS A 850 43.63 18.38 10.54
CA CYS A 850 44.78 17.52 10.84
C CYS A 850 44.48 16.05 10.55
N ARG A 851 43.27 15.59 10.88
CA ARG A 851 42.82 14.23 10.57
C ARG A 851 42.66 13.99 9.07
N ALA A 852 41.98 14.89 8.37
CA ALA A 852 41.81 14.80 6.93
C ALA A 852 43.15 14.80 6.18
N VAL A 853 44.12 15.61 6.61
CA VAL A 853 45.47 15.64 6.04
C VAL A 853 46.20 14.32 6.32
N ALA A 854 46.17 13.79 7.56
CA ALA A 854 46.83 12.53 7.88
C ALA A 854 46.23 11.35 7.08
N GLU A 855 44.90 11.24 7.03
CA GLU A 855 44.18 10.20 6.29
C GLU A 855 44.40 10.32 4.77
N ALA A 856 44.43 11.55 4.22
CA ALA A 856 44.72 11.78 2.81
C ALA A 856 46.13 11.32 2.41
N HIS A 857 47.08 11.28 3.36
CA HIS A 857 48.43 10.74 3.16
C HIS A 857 48.52 9.23 3.42
N GLY A 858 47.42 8.56 3.76
CA GLY A 858 47.40 7.14 4.13
C GLY A 858 47.82 6.85 5.58
N GLY A 859 47.96 7.90 6.39
CA GLY A 859 48.31 7.85 7.81
C GLY A 859 47.10 8.00 8.73
N THR A 860 47.35 8.12 10.04
CA THR A 860 46.31 8.36 11.06
C THR A 860 46.77 9.38 12.10
N ILE A 861 45.82 10.04 12.76
CA ILE A 861 46.06 10.91 13.92
C ILE A 861 45.19 10.48 15.10
N ARG A 862 45.73 10.51 16.32
CA ARG A 862 45.00 10.19 17.56
C ARG A 862 45.40 11.14 18.68
N GLY A 863 44.46 11.47 19.56
CA GLY A 863 44.71 12.24 20.79
C GLY A 863 44.69 11.29 21.99
N ILE A 864 45.67 11.41 22.88
CA ILE A 864 45.76 10.63 24.12
C ILE A 864 46.04 11.54 25.31
N ASN A 865 45.46 11.23 26.46
CA ASN A 865 45.78 11.89 27.72
C ASN A 865 47.05 11.32 28.34
N ARG A 866 47.93 12.19 28.84
CA ARG A 866 49.20 11.77 29.43
C ARG A 866 49.03 11.35 30.90
N PRO A 867 49.71 10.28 31.36
CA PRO A 867 49.80 9.97 32.78
C PRO A 867 50.64 11.07 33.47
N GLY A 868 49.97 11.99 34.19
CA GLY A 868 50.59 13.15 34.83
C GLY A 868 50.04 14.52 34.39
N GLY A 869 49.05 14.56 33.49
CA GLY A 869 48.42 15.79 32.98
C GLY A 869 48.98 16.23 31.63
N GLY A 870 48.11 16.78 30.76
CA GLY A 870 48.43 17.19 29.39
C GLY A 870 47.89 16.24 28.32
N ALA A 871 47.83 16.74 27.08
CA ALA A 871 47.47 15.96 25.91
C ALA A 871 48.70 15.58 25.09
N ALA A 872 48.61 14.48 24.33
CA ALA A 872 49.56 14.13 23.29
C ALA A 872 48.82 13.76 22.00
N PHE A 873 49.19 14.42 20.92
CA PHE A 873 48.68 14.16 19.57
C PHE A 873 49.69 13.31 18.81
N VAL A 874 49.28 12.11 18.43
CA VAL A 874 50.10 11.09 17.77
C VAL A 874 49.71 11.04 16.30
N VAL A 875 50.63 11.42 15.42
CA VAL A 875 50.48 11.41 13.96
C VAL A 875 51.32 10.28 13.39
N THR A 876 50.75 9.47 12.50
CA THR A 876 51.45 8.38 11.81
C THR A 876 51.50 8.67 10.32
N LEU A 877 52.67 8.57 9.71
CA LEU A 877 52.91 8.85 8.29
C LEU A 877 53.62 7.66 7.63
N PRO A 878 53.26 7.26 6.40
CA PRO A 878 53.89 6.13 5.73
C PRO A 878 55.32 6.47 5.28
N VAL A 879 56.23 5.52 5.49
CA VAL A 879 57.60 5.59 4.99
C VAL A 879 57.58 5.56 3.46
N ALA A 880 58.39 6.40 2.82
CA ALA A 880 58.58 6.34 1.38
C ALA A 880 59.23 5.00 0.99
N GLY A 881 58.60 4.26 0.09
CA GLY A 881 59.20 3.04 -0.48
C GLY A 881 60.54 3.35 -1.18
N PRO A 882 61.41 2.34 -1.39
CA PRO A 882 62.66 2.55 -2.11
C PRO A 882 62.37 3.18 -3.49
N PRO A 883 63.14 4.18 -3.94
CA PRO A 883 62.89 4.83 -5.22
C PRO A 883 62.96 3.81 -6.35
N GLU A 884 61.88 3.68 -7.14
CA GLU A 884 61.90 2.93 -8.38
C GLU A 884 62.88 3.60 -9.35
N LEU A 885 64.07 3.01 -9.49
CA LEU A 885 64.99 3.32 -10.58
C LEU A 885 64.27 3.00 -11.91
N LEU A 886 63.91 4.05 -12.65
CA LEU A 886 63.36 4.01 -14.01
C LEU A 886 64.21 3.09 -14.92
N LEU A 887 63.79 1.83 -15.07
CA LEU A 887 64.22 0.97 -16.17
C LEU A 887 63.37 1.35 -17.39
N GLY A 888 64.04 1.90 -18.41
CA GLY A 888 63.42 2.43 -19.61
C GLY A 888 62.53 1.43 -20.35
N HIS A 889 61.36 1.91 -20.79
CA HIS A 889 60.49 1.23 -21.74
C HIS A 889 61.14 1.13 -23.13
N PRO A 890 61.29 -0.07 -23.72
CA PRO A 890 61.43 -0.23 -25.15
C PRO A 890 60.06 -0.57 -25.76
N GLY A 891 59.59 0.24 -26.71
CA GLY A 891 58.62 -0.22 -27.70
C GLY A 891 57.35 0.60 -27.85
N ALA A 892 57.38 1.57 -28.76
CA ALA A 892 56.25 1.86 -29.64
C ALA A 892 56.82 2.31 -31.01
N PRO A 893 56.51 1.61 -32.13
CA PRO A 893 56.86 2.05 -33.49
C PRO A 893 55.79 3.03 -34.04
N PRO A 894 56.06 3.70 -35.18
CA PRO A 894 55.79 5.14 -35.40
C PRO A 894 54.33 5.54 -35.62
#